data_AF-A0A8S1NUR0-F1
#
_entry.id   AF-A0A8S1NUR0-F1
#
_cell.length_a   1.000
_cell.length_b   1.000
_cell.length_c   1.000
_cell.angle_alpha   90.00
_cell.angle_beta   90.00
_cell.angle_gamma   90.00
#
_symmetry.space_group_name_H-M   'P 1'
#
loop_
_entity.id
_entity.type
_entity.pdbx_description
1 polymer ?
#
loop_
_entity_poly.entity_id
_entity_poly.type
_entity_poly.pdbx_seq_one_letter_code
_entity_poly.pdbx_strand_id
1 'polypeptide(L)'
;MSLRSVVEIVTHVESFRNVDLYYQGVYFLRITIHNDAPQDINKIYAHPHDPCESYKTYPQEAQQNVNPPKYYETHIFRPASIVTSNSAFYTKAFFIKFCEEEIELNDICNFRIEFDAGPKKEQSLIMQVDLMFFDCLNSQKDQPKQEPLYTKQDKEDYAIPDGKIQATAKFKIKNVLQPNHQFVPIIFEEQNFCQANMVVHTITLDYRFRTHPIQLFQFARLKFEERNQLLEGKVPNTLDKNKNQSKPLINSDQISMYETIQKQFKELKGLDYYGMQQEFVESLKGYYEQLYQHYNLIYSKCILEKQRKHFKKYLYPPLKLIVPEYITSETYQNIKGQLTRKELNQRIEEKFHTSDPETIIHSILNETNLISCQLFQMWIKVLDLYRISPRFCVALLQFDYQKIIKNRWQQFCVRSPFQQLLDKNLGIEHKSKSEKMRQESKVQELGVEDLNSYPKIETQPIIFEEFTPREDKDKNEENIVDADITNSEYDIMSYRGIHLIVLVHGFQGNSYDMKLFKNYISLAHPEAMFLCSSINEENTEGNIQEMGEKLATEVINFISENCPENTLGRLSFIGHSLGGVIIRASLPYLDKYQDKMYTYISLSSPQLGYFYNASKIVDAGMWVLKQWRKSKCLEQLQMTDNRNIEETCLQKLAQAKGLAWFKNVCFFSCIQDSYAPYDSARVQLSKEAIEDQRNKPYVQMVKALLRHLENTNVYRIDVNFEIQEKNLDTLIGRTAHIQFLECQPLLRMVVSLYDQFFC
;
A
#
# COMPACT_ATOMS: atom_id res chain seq x y z
N MET A 1 2.39 -2.21 -40.48
CA MET A 1 3.84 -2.39 -40.25
C MET A 1 4.30 -1.27 -39.35
N SER A 2 5.12 -1.58 -38.35
CA SER A 2 5.72 -0.57 -37.49
C SER A 2 6.91 -1.16 -36.75
N LEU A 3 7.82 -0.29 -36.33
CA LEU A 3 8.85 -0.62 -35.36
C LEU A 3 8.20 -0.68 -33.97
N ARG A 4 8.37 -1.79 -33.26
CA ARG A 4 7.77 -2.03 -31.95
C ARG A 4 8.83 -2.06 -30.85
N SER A 5 8.56 -1.41 -29.74
CA SER A 5 9.27 -1.63 -28.49
C SER A 5 8.69 -2.86 -27.80
N VAL A 6 9.53 -3.85 -27.49
CA VAL A 6 9.13 -5.08 -26.77
C VAL A 6 9.36 -4.86 -25.29
N VAL A 7 8.27 -4.78 -24.53
CA VAL A 7 8.29 -4.52 -23.09
C VAL A 7 7.97 -5.80 -22.34
N GLU A 8 8.80 -6.10 -21.36
CA GLU A 8 8.61 -7.15 -20.39
C GLU A 8 8.11 -6.56 -19.06
N ILE A 9 7.09 -7.18 -18.48
CA ILE A 9 6.58 -6.87 -17.15
C ILE A 9 6.63 -8.16 -16.34
N VAL A 10 7.17 -8.13 -15.13
CA VAL A 10 7.20 -9.30 -14.25
C VAL A 10 6.46 -8.97 -12.98
N THR A 11 5.52 -9.84 -12.60
CA THR A 11 4.83 -9.78 -11.32
C THR A 11 5.35 -10.91 -10.44
N HIS A 12 5.92 -10.58 -9.30
CA HIS A 12 6.35 -11.53 -8.28
C HIS A 12 5.46 -11.36 -7.05
N VAL A 13 4.52 -12.29 -6.84
CA VAL A 13 3.67 -12.33 -5.65
C VAL A 13 4.39 -13.17 -4.59
N GLU A 14 4.97 -12.51 -3.59
CA GLU A 14 5.84 -13.14 -2.59
C GLU A 14 5.03 -13.78 -1.47
N SER A 15 4.16 -13.04 -0.79
CA SER A 15 3.30 -13.57 0.26
C SER A 15 1.88 -13.00 0.19
N PHE A 16 0.97 -13.67 0.89
CA PHE A 16 -0.39 -13.25 1.12
C PHE A 16 -0.69 -13.31 2.62
N ARG A 17 -1.12 -12.20 3.20
CA ARG A 17 -1.52 -12.11 4.60
C ARG A 17 -3.02 -11.86 4.70
N ASN A 18 -3.72 -12.84 5.27
CA ASN A 18 -5.09 -12.66 5.71
C ASN A 18 -5.11 -11.94 7.06
N VAL A 19 -5.69 -10.74 7.11
CA VAL A 19 -5.92 -10.03 8.37
C VAL A 19 -7.33 -10.34 8.86
N ASP A 20 -8.32 -10.25 7.98
CA ASP A 20 -9.73 -10.29 8.36
C ASP A 20 -10.68 -10.63 7.19
N LEU A 21 -10.35 -11.68 6.43
CA LEU A 21 -11.25 -12.24 5.42
C LEU A 21 -12.49 -12.84 6.06
N TYR A 22 -13.67 -12.48 5.53
CA TYR A 22 -14.95 -12.92 6.07
C TYR A 22 -15.24 -14.42 5.86
N TYR A 23 -14.78 -15.00 4.75
CA TYR A 23 -15.07 -16.39 4.39
C TYR A 23 -13.83 -17.28 4.54
N GLN A 24 -14.04 -18.48 5.08
CA GLN A 24 -13.06 -19.56 5.00
C GLN A 24 -13.23 -20.28 3.67
N GLY A 25 -12.12 -20.65 3.03
CA GLY A 25 -12.17 -21.39 1.77
C GLY A 25 -10.87 -21.26 0.97
N VAL A 26 -10.98 -21.54 -0.34
CA VAL A 26 -9.84 -21.51 -1.24
C VAL A 26 -9.76 -20.14 -1.92
N TYR A 27 -8.59 -19.52 -1.83
CA TYR A 27 -8.28 -18.24 -2.44
C TYR A 27 -7.14 -18.36 -3.45
N PHE A 28 -7.13 -17.45 -4.42
CA PHE A 28 -6.01 -17.23 -5.35
C PHE A 28 -6.14 -15.84 -5.97
N LEU A 29 -5.05 -15.31 -6.52
CA LEU A 29 -5.06 -14.03 -7.22
C LEU A 29 -5.10 -14.26 -8.73
N ARG A 30 -5.92 -13.48 -9.42
CA ARG A 30 -5.93 -13.38 -10.88
C ARG A 30 -5.36 -12.03 -11.30
N ILE A 31 -4.29 -12.03 -12.08
CA ILE A 31 -3.61 -10.83 -12.57
C ILE A 31 -3.80 -10.68 -14.08
N THR A 32 -4.24 -9.51 -14.51
CA THR A 32 -4.31 -9.12 -15.92
C THR A 32 -3.65 -7.77 -16.13
N ILE A 33 -2.98 -7.58 -17.26
CA ILE A 33 -2.30 -6.33 -17.61
C ILE A 33 -2.72 -5.92 -19.03
N HIS A 34 -3.13 -4.68 -19.22
CA HIS A 34 -3.51 -4.14 -20.51
C HIS A 34 -3.10 -2.68 -20.67
N ASN A 35 -3.11 -2.15 -21.90
CA ASN A 35 -2.84 -0.73 -22.14
C ASN A 35 -3.89 0.19 -21.48
N ASP A 36 -3.49 1.42 -21.13
CA ASP A 36 -4.39 2.45 -20.61
C ASP A 36 -5.26 3.05 -21.74
N ALA A 37 -6.14 2.23 -22.32
CA ALA A 37 -7.08 2.64 -23.36
C ALA A 37 -8.45 3.04 -22.75
N PRO A 38 -9.11 4.10 -23.27
CA PRO A 38 -10.50 4.42 -22.95
C PRO A 38 -11.43 3.23 -23.20
N GLN A 39 -12.56 3.19 -22.47
CA GLN A 39 -13.50 2.06 -22.50
C GLN A 39 -14.05 1.73 -23.91
N ASP A 40 -14.04 2.70 -24.83
CA ASP A 40 -14.55 2.56 -26.21
C ASP A 40 -13.51 2.05 -27.23
N ILE A 41 -12.27 1.77 -26.81
CA ILE A 41 -11.20 1.26 -27.67
C ILE A 41 -10.84 -0.17 -27.25
N ASN A 42 -10.59 -1.05 -28.24
CA ASN A 42 -10.11 -2.41 -27.97
C ASN A 42 -8.83 -2.39 -27.13
N LYS A 43 -8.91 -2.93 -25.91
CA LYS A 43 -7.76 -3.11 -25.02
C LYS A 43 -6.73 -4.07 -25.63
N ILE A 44 -5.46 -3.67 -25.55
CA ILE A 44 -4.30 -4.50 -25.89
C ILE A 44 -3.81 -5.11 -24.59
N TYR A 45 -3.98 -6.44 -24.45
CA TYR A 45 -3.52 -7.17 -23.27
C TYR A 45 -2.06 -7.58 -23.42
N ALA A 46 -1.31 -7.51 -22.32
CA ALA A 46 -0.01 -8.16 -22.24
C ALA A 46 -0.21 -9.68 -22.20
N HIS A 47 0.67 -10.41 -22.88
CA HIS A 47 0.62 -11.86 -22.94
C HIS A 47 1.42 -12.47 -21.77
N PRO A 48 0.79 -13.15 -20.81
CA PRO A 48 1.50 -13.89 -19.77
C PRO A 48 2.24 -15.10 -20.36
N HIS A 49 3.42 -15.40 -19.83
CA HIS A 49 4.25 -16.57 -20.16
C HIS A 49 5.22 -16.91 -19.01
N ASP A 50 5.79 -18.11 -19.06
CA ASP A 50 6.81 -18.61 -18.12
C ASP A 50 6.46 -18.44 -16.62
N PRO A 51 5.32 -18.98 -16.15
CA PRO A 51 5.02 -18.97 -14.73
C PRO A 51 6.04 -19.86 -14.01
N CYS A 52 6.66 -19.34 -12.96
CA CYS A 52 7.70 -20.04 -12.23
C CYS A 52 7.65 -19.74 -10.73
N GLU A 53 8.17 -20.67 -9.94
CA GLU A 53 8.32 -20.54 -8.49
C GLU A 53 9.76 -20.15 -8.11
N SER A 54 9.96 -19.72 -6.87
CA SER A 54 11.29 -19.61 -6.26
C SER A 54 12.07 -20.94 -6.29
N TYR A 55 13.41 -20.86 -6.28
CA TYR A 55 14.24 -22.05 -6.09
C TYR A 55 14.10 -22.53 -4.64
N LYS A 56 13.37 -23.63 -4.43
CA LYS A 56 13.14 -24.20 -3.10
C LYS A 56 14.46 -24.48 -2.37
N THR A 57 14.55 -24.07 -1.11
CA THR A 57 15.58 -24.53 -0.17
C THR A 57 14.97 -25.64 0.69
N TYR A 58 15.47 -26.89 0.54
CA TYR A 58 15.20 -28.12 1.33
C TYR A 58 14.02 -29.03 0.89
N PRO A 59 14.15 -30.39 0.97
CA PRO A 59 14.80 -31.15 2.05
C PRO A 59 15.79 -32.30 1.67
N GLN A 60 17.03 -32.22 2.19
CA GLN A 60 17.77 -33.40 2.68
C GLN A 60 17.91 -33.42 4.21
N GLU A 61 17.62 -32.32 4.92
CA GLU A 61 17.76 -32.25 6.39
C GLU A 61 16.46 -32.55 7.16
N ALA A 62 15.28 -32.56 6.50
CA ALA A 62 14.01 -32.92 7.14
C ALA A 62 13.83 -34.43 7.38
N GLN A 63 14.74 -35.28 6.88
CA GLN A 63 14.70 -36.73 7.15
C GLN A 63 15.41 -37.13 8.45
N GLN A 64 16.03 -36.19 9.17
CA GLN A 64 16.67 -36.49 10.47
C GLN A 64 15.93 -35.93 11.69
N ASN A 65 14.92 -35.07 11.48
CA ASN A 65 14.00 -34.69 12.57
C ASN A 65 12.77 -35.59 12.54
N VAL A 66 12.69 -36.48 13.53
CA VAL A 66 11.48 -37.26 13.84
C VAL A 66 10.37 -36.25 14.20
N ASN A 67 9.45 -36.03 13.26
CA ASN A 67 8.32 -35.09 13.28
C ASN A 67 8.64 -33.63 12.90
N PRO A 68 8.71 -33.29 11.59
CA PRO A 68 8.41 -31.92 11.16
C PRO A 68 6.93 -31.58 11.48
N PRO A 69 6.60 -30.34 11.89
CA PRO A 69 5.20 -29.93 12.04
C PRO A 69 4.51 -30.05 10.68
N LYS A 70 3.45 -30.88 10.64
CA LYS A 70 2.69 -31.29 9.43
C LYS A 70 1.95 -30.17 8.68
N TYR A 71 2.23 -28.89 8.95
CA TYR A 71 1.33 -27.78 8.56
C TYR A 71 1.64 -27.11 7.21
N TYR A 72 2.80 -27.34 6.57
CA TYR A 72 3.23 -26.50 5.45
C TYR A 72 2.92 -27.01 4.03
N GLU A 73 2.64 -28.30 3.82
CA GLU A 73 2.49 -28.84 2.43
C GLU A 73 1.06 -29.25 2.06
N THR A 74 0.10 -29.22 2.99
CA THR A 74 -1.27 -29.76 2.76
C THR A 74 -2.32 -28.75 2.32
N HIS A 75 -1.96 -27.50 2.01
CA HIS A 75 -2.92 -26.42 1.72
C HIS A 75 -2.86 -25.83 0.30
N ILE A 76 -1.99 -26.36 -0.58
CA ILE A 76 -1.91 -25.94 -1.99
C ILE A 76 -2.79 -26.85 -2.84
N PHE A 77 -3.88 -26.32 -3.39
CA PHE A 77 -4.83 -27.09 -4.19
C PHE A 77 -4.50 -27.09 -5.68
N ARG A 78 -3.77 -26.08 -6.16
CA ARG A 78 -3.46 -25.89 -7.59
C ARG A 78 -2.16 -25.09 -7.75
N PRO A 79 -1.28 -25.47 -8.70
CA PRO A 79 -0.10 -24.67 -9.04
C PRO A 79 -0.48 -23.37 -9.77
N ALA A 80 0.42 -22.39 -9.74
CA ALA A 80 0.29 -21.18 -10.55
C ALA A 80 0.18 -21.52 -12.04
N SER A 81 -0.65 -20.79 -12.78
CA SER A 81 -0.97 -21.14 -14.17
C SER A 81 -1.41 -19.93 -15.00
N ILE A 82 -1.37 -20.10 -16.31
CA ILE A 82 -1.78 -19.08 -17.28
C ILE A 82 -3.06 -19.52 -17.96
N VAL A 83 -4.00 -18.59 -18.11
CA VAL A 83 -5.22 -18.79 -18.89
C VAL A 83 -5.17 -17.88 -20.11
N THR A 84 -4.91 -18.48 -21.28
CA THR A 84 -4.69 -17.73 -22.52
C THR A 84 -5.95 -17.04 -23.05
N SER A 85 -7.14 -17.59 -22.76
CA SER A 85 -8.42 -17.06 -23.25
C SER A 85 -8.71 -15.65 -22.73
N ASN A 86 -8.31 -15.34 -21.49
CA ASN A 86 -8.45 -14.02 -20.88
C ASN A 86 -7.11 -13.29 -20.66
N SER A 87 -5.99 -13.84 -21.15
CA SER A 87 -4.64 -13.28 -20.97
C SER A 87 -4.28 -13.02 -19.50
N ALA A 88 -4.65 -13.95 -18.62
CA ALA A 88 -4.48 -13.79 -17.18
C ALA A 88 -3.50 -14.81 -16.59
N PHE A 89 -2.80 -14.35 -15.55
CA PHE A 89 -2.02 -15.18 -14.66
C PHE A 89 -2.82 -15.48 -13.39
N TYR A 90 -2.77 -16.72 -12.93
CA TYR A 90 -3.39 -17.20 -11.70
C TYR A 90 -2.28 -17.68 -10.78
N THR A 91 -2.21 -17.16 -9.56
CA THR A 91 -1.30 -17.69 -8.53
C THR A 91 -1.69 -19.12 -8.17
N LYS A 92 -0.84 -19.78 -7.38
CA LYS A 92 -1.25 -21.02 -6.71
C LYS A 92 -2.51 -20.77 -5.87
N ALA A 93 -3.34 -21.80 -5.75
CA ALA A 93 -4.53 -21.76 -4.90
C ALA A 93 -4.18 -22.23 -3.49
N PHE A 94 -4.63 -21.49 -2.49
CA PHE A 94 -4.31 -21.71 -1.08
C PHE A 94 -5.57 -21.68 -0.21
N PHE A 95 -5.57 -22.44 0.88
CA PHE A 95 -6.66 -22.42 1.87
C PHE A 95 -6.43 -21.30 2.89
N ILE A 96 -7.49 -20.57 3.24
CA ILE A 96 -7.51 -19.69 4.42
C ILE A 96 -8.42 -20.27 5.48
N LYS A 97 -7.88 -20.48 6.68
CA LYS A 97 -8.64 -21.01 7.82
C LYS A 97 -8.77 -19.99 8.94
N PHE A 98 -7.73 -19.21 9.22
CA PHE A 98 -7.68 -18.32 10.37
C PHE A 98 -7.39 -16.88 9.96
N CYS A 99 -7.87 -15.92 10.76
CA CYS A 99 -7.41 -14.53 10.68
C CYS A 99 -5.93 -14.44 11.11
N GLU A 100 -5.24 -13.41 10.64
CA GLU A 100 -3.81 -13.18 10.86
C GLU A 100 -2.91 -14.33 10.35
N GLU A 101 -3.36 -15.04 9.30
CA GLU A 101 -2.63 -16.12 8.64
C GLU A 101 -1.79 -15.57 7.47
N GLU A 102 -0.51 -15.92 7.40
CA GLU A 102 0.39 -15.57 6.30
C GLU A 102 0.77 -16.80 5.47
N ILE A 103 0.73 -16.64 4.14
CA ILE A 103 0.95 -17.69 3.16
C ILE A 103 2.05 -17.23 2.20
N GLU A 104 3.08 -18.06 2.07
CA GLU A 104 4.16 -17.83 1.12
C GLU A 104 3.77 -18.36 -0.28
N LEU A 105 3.77 -17.45 -1.25
CA LEU A 105 3.43 -17.72 -2.64
C LEU A 105 4.69 -17.80 -3.51
N ASN A 106 5.55 -16.79 -3.53
CA ASN A 106 6.71 -16.72 -4.43
C ASN A 106 6.39 -17.08 -5.89
N ASP A 107 5.21 -16.67 -6.35
CA ASP A 107 4.69 -16.95 -7.68
C ASP A 107 5.13 -15.82 -8.62
N ILE A 108 5.91 -16.16 -9.65
CA ILE A 108 6.45 -15.21 -10.62
C ILE A 108 5.85 -15.49 -11.99
N CYS A 109 5.33 -14.44 -12.65
CA CYS A 109 4.88 -14.52 -14.03
C CYS A 109 5.43 -13.36 -14.85
N ASN A 110 5.88 -13.70 -16.06
CA ASN A 110 6.34 -12.73 -17.04
C ASN A 110 5.18 -12.36 -17.97
N PHE A 111 5.06 -11.10 -18.34
CA PHE A 111 4.08 -10.57 -19.28
C PHE A 111 4.82 -9.81 -20.37
N ARG A 112 4.43 -10.01 -21.63
CA ARG A 112 5.01 -9.29 -22.76
C ARG A 112 3.97 -8.49 -23.52
N ILE A 113 4.30 -7.24 -23.84
CA ILE A 113 3.47 -6.35 -24.66
C ILE A 113 4.33 -5.54 -25.63
N GLU A 114 3.76 -5.18 -26.78
CA GLU A 114 4.46 -4.41 -27.81
C GLU A 114 3.79 -3.05 -28.05
N PHE A 115 4.57 -1.97 -27.91
CA PHE A 115 4.14 -0.61 -28.24
C PHE A 115 4.75 -0.15 -29.56
N ASP A 116 4.11 0.78 -30.28
CA ASP A 116 4.80 1.48 -31.36
C ASP A 116 5.97 2.28 -30.78
N ALA A 117 7.18 2.04 -31.28
CA ALA A 117 8.37 2.77 -30.88
C ALA A 117 8.25 4.26 -31.25
N GLY A 118 8.71 5.16 -30.40
CA GLY A 118 8.84 6.58 -30.70
C GLY A 118 8.13 7.54 -29.75
N PRO A 119 7.84 8.79 -30.16
CA PRO A 119 7.78 9.98 -29.31
C PRO A 119 6.63 10.05 -28.30
N LYS A 120 5.84 8.98 -28.16
CA LYS A 120 4.82 8.88 -27.11
C LYS A 120 5.52 8.87 -25.75
N LYS A 121 5.72 10.09 -25.23
CA LYS A 121 6.10 10.37 -23.85
C LYS A 121 5.10 9.64 -22.96
N GLU A 122 5.61 8.70 -22.18
CA GLU A 122 4.90 7.96 -21.14
C GLU A 122 3.86 6.96 -21.68
N GLN A 123 4.31 5.75 -21.97
CA GLN A 123 3.41 4.60 -22.06
C GLN A 123 3.01 4.16 -20.65
N SER A 124 1.73 3.86 -20.47
CA SER A 124 1.22 3.31 -19.21
C SER A 124 0.34 2.09 -19.44
N LEU A 125 0.33 1.22 -18.44
CA LEU A 125 -0.45 0.00 -18.39
C LEU A 125 -1.39 0.04 -17.19
N ILE A 126 -2.53 -0.62 -17.31
CA ILE A 126 -3.42 -0.92 -16.20
C ILE A 126 -3.21 -2.39 -15.83
N MET A 127 -2.82 -2.62 -14.59
CA MET A 127 -2.76 -3.94 -13.98
C MET A 127 -3.97 -4.10 -13.06
N GLN A 128 -4.76 -5.13 -13.29
CA GLN A 128 -5.88 -5.50 -12.44
C GLN A 128 -5.55 -6.81 -11.72
N VAL A 129 -5.71 -6.80 -10.40
CA VAL A 129 -5.54 -7.96 -9.54
C VAL A 129 -6.85 -8.27 -8.84
N ASP A 130 -7.39 -9.45 -9.09
CA ASP A 130 -8.64 -9.90 -8.49
C ASP A 130 -8.34 -10.94 -7.41
N LEU A 131 -8.91 -10.73 -6.22
CA LEU A 131 -8.98 -11.75 -5.18
C LEU A 131 -10.10 -12.71 -5.55
N MET A 132 -9.74 -13.94 -5.89
CA MET A 132 -10.67 -14.98 -6.28
C MET A 132 -10.99 -15.87 -5.08
N PHE A 133 -12.25 -16.26 -4.93
CA PHE A 133 -12.72 -17.11 -3.85
C PHE A 133 -13.51 -18.32 -4.40
N PHE A 134 -13.24 -19.49 -3.85
CA PHE A 134 -13.98 -20.72 -4.10
C PHE A 134 -14.39 -21.38 -2.78
N ASP A 135 -15.70 -21.54 -2.60
CA ASP A 135 -16.29 -22.17 -1.42
C ASP A 135 -16.28 -23.70 -1.57
N CYS A 136 -15.26 -24.35 -1.02
CA CYS A 136 -15.16 -25.80 -1.03
C CYS A 136 -16.08 -26.50 -0.01
N LEU A 137 -16.68 -25.78 0.94
CA LEU A 137 -17.47 -26.35 2.03
C LEU A 137 -18.96 -26.52 1.65
N ASN A 138 -19.49 -25.62 0.82
CA ASN A 138 -20.89 -25.68 0.38
C ASN A 138 -21.09 -26.40 -0.97
N SER A 139 -20.06 -26.53 -1.81
CA SER A 139 -20.18 -27.20 -3.13
C SER A 139 -20.40 -28.72 -3.06
N GLN A 140 -20.16 -29.37 -1.92
CA GLN A 140 -20.40 -30.81 -1.76
C GLN A 140 -21.87 -31.19 -1.54
N LYS A 141 -22.78 -30.23 -1.37
CA LYS A 141 -24.20 -30.54 -1.13
C LYS A 141 -25.02 -30.86 -2.40
N ASP A 142 -24.51 -30.49 -3.59
CA ASP A 142 -25.30 -30.55 -4.84
C ASP A 142 -24.72 -31.47 -5.95
N GLN A 143 -23.82 -32.40 -5.64
CA GLN A 143 -23.37 -33.40 -6.63
C GLN A 143 -23.60 -34.84 -6.15
N PRO A 144 -24.27 -35.70 -6.95
CA PRO A 144 -24.36 -37.12 -6.63
C PRO A 144 -22.98 -37.77 -6.66
N LYS A 145 -22.68 -38.60 -5.66
CA LYS A 145 -21.46 -39.41 -5.54
C LYS A 145 -21.26 -40.26 -6.80
N GLN A 146 -20.46 -39.79 -7.73
CA GLN A 146 -19.78 -40.64 -8.72
C GLN A 146 -18.28 -40.52 -8.46
N GLU A 147 -17.65 -41.65 -8.16
CA GLU A 147 -16.19 -41.74 -8.15
C GLU A 147 -15.66 -41.34 -9.52
N PRO A 148 -14.65 -40.46 -9.61
CA PRO A 148 -14.11 -40.06 -10.89
C PRO A 148 -13.31 -41.22 -11.49
N LEU A 149 -13.87 -41.84 -12.55
CA LEU A 149 -13.15 -42.70 -13.47
C LEU A 149 -12.13 -41.85 -14.23
N TYR A 150 -10.90 -41.76 -13.71
CA TYR A 150 -9.80 -41.12 -14.42
C TYR A 150 -9.17 -42.11 -15.42
N THR A 151 -9.49 -41.94 -16.71
CA THR A 151 -8.71 -42.54 -17.80
C THR A 151 -7.48 -41.69 -18.13
N LYS A 152 -6.36 -42.35 -18.44
CA LYS A 152 -5.01 -41.76 -18.60
C LYS A 152 -4.82 -40.77 -19.78
N GLN A 153 -5.88 -40.38 -20.49
CA GLN A 153 -5.78 -39.53 -21.70
C GLN A 153 -6.19 -38.06 -21.49
N ASP A 154 -6.80 -37.68 -20.36
CA ASP A 154 -7.28 -36.31 -20.10
C ASP A 154 -6.35 -35.53 -19.15
N LYS A 155 -5.07 -35.36 -19.54
CA LYS A 155 -4.08 -34.61 -18.73
C LYS A 155 -3.95 -33.12 -19.07
N GLU A 156 -4.68 -32.60 -20.07
CA GLU A 156 -4.48 -31.22 -20.56
C GLU A 156 -5.52 -30.20 -20.11
N ASP A 157 -6.67 -30.60 -19.55
CA ASP A 157 -7.67 -29.66 -19.06
C ASP A 157 -7.99 -29.93 -17.59
N TYR A 158 -7.18 -29.37 -16.68
CA TYR A 158 -7.65 -29.12 -15.32
C TYR A 158 -8.77 -28.07 -15.41
N ALA A 159 -10.01 -28.52 -15.61
CA ALA A 159 -11.18 -27.66 -15.67
C ALA A 159 -11.20 -26.74 -14.43
N ILE A 160 -11.04 -25.44 -14.69
CA ILE A 160 -10.98 -24.36 -13.72
C ILE A 160 -12.35 -24.29 -13.02
N PRO A 161 -12.46 -24.49 -11.69
CA PRO A 161 -13.63 -23.98 -11.00
C PRO A 161 -13.61 -22.46 -11.17
N ASP A 162 -14.63 -21.89 -11.79
CA ASP A 162 -14.79 -20.44 -11.86
C ASP A 162 -15.01 -19.92 -10.44
N GLY A 163 -13.91 -19.60 -9.76
CA GLY A 163 -13.94 -18.85 -8.49
C GLY A 163 -14.67 -17.52 -8.71
N LYS A 164 -15.32 -17.03 -7.67
CA LYS A 164 -15.97 -15.72 -7.70
C LYS A 164 -14.95 -14.64 -7.42
N ILE A 165 -15.07 -13.51 -8.11
CA ILE A 165 -14.28 -12.31 -7.78
C ILE A 165 -14.84 -11.77 -6.46
N GLN A 166 -14.01 -11.78 -5.44
CA GLN A 166 -14.35 -11.30 -4.11
C GLN A 166 -14.00 -9.81 -3.94
N ALA A 167 -12.87 -9.39 -4.52
CA ALA A 167 -12.44 -8.00 -4.55
C ALA A 167 -11.49 -7.76 -5.73
N THR A 168 -11.35 -6.50 -6.16
CA THR A 168 -10.49 -6.09 -7.28
C THR A 168 -9.66 -4.88 -6.90
N ALA A 169 -8.34 -4.98 -7.07
CA ALA A 169 -7.40 -3.87 -6.99
C ALA A 169 -6.91 -3.49 -8.39
N LYS A 170 -6.79 -2.19 -8.68
CA LYS A 170 -6.33 -1.68 -9.98
C LYS A 170 -5.14 -0.75 -9.79
N PHE A 171 -4.14 -0.94 -10.63
CA PHE A 171 -2.89 -0.18 -10.58
C PHE A 171 -2.56 0.39 -11.96
N LYS A 172 -2.02 1.59 -12.01
CA LYS A 172 -1.44 2.19 -13.20
C LYS A 172 0.07 2.10 -13.15
N ILE A 173 0.65 1.31 -14.04
CA ILE A 173 2.11 1.20 -14.24
C ILE A 173 2.51 2.29 -15.23
N LYS A 174 3.28 3.27 -14.77
CA LYS A 174 3.78 4.41 -15.55
C LYS A 174 5.19 4.12 -16.08
N ASN A 175 5.58 4.84 -17.12
CA ASN A 175 6.94 4.82 -17.68
C ASN A 175 7.47 3.41 -17.99
N VAL A 176 6.59 2.53 -18.51
CA VAL A 176 6.88 1.10 -18.71
C VAL A 176 8.00 0.81 -19.70
N LEU A 177 8.44 1.81 -20.47
CA LEU A 177 9.55 1.69 -21.40
C LEU A 177 10.91 1.70 -20.71
N GLN A 178 10.99 2.15 -19.45
CA GLN A 178 12.23 2.20 -18.67
C GLN A 178 12.29 1.05 -17.64
N PRO A 179 13.50 0.63 -17.24
CA PRO A 179 13.69 -0.25 -16.09
C PRO A 179 13.04 0.33 -14.83
N ASN A 180 12.13 -0.43 -14.22
CA ASN A 180 11.54 -0.09 -12.94
C ASN A 180 11.39 -1.36 -12.10
N HIS A 181 11.64 -1.27 -10.80
CA HIS A 181 11.53 -2.37 -9.84
C HIS A 181 10.87 -1.85 -8.58
N GLN A 182 9.59 -2.15 -8.39
CA GLN A 182 8.81 -1.50 -7.35
C GLN A 182 8.03 -2.52 -6.53
N PHE A 183 8.11 -2.38 -5.19
CA PHE A 183 7.20 -3.04 -4.28
C PHE A 183 5.79 -2.43 -4.37
N VAL A 184 4.79 -3.29 -4.43
CA VAL A 184 3.38 -2.96 -4.61
C VAL A 184 2.57 -3.77 -3.60
N PRO A 185 2.14 -3.17 -2.47
CA PRO A 185 1.24 -3.84 -1.55
C PRO A 185 -0.16 -3.87 -2.16
N ILE A 186 -0.69 -5.06 -2.41
CA ILE A 186 -2.05 -5.24 -2.90
C ILE A 186 -2.96 -5.40 -1.69
N ILE A 187 -3.56 -4.30 -1.25
CA ILE A 187 -4.48 -4.30 -0.13
C ILE A 187 -5.90 -4.41 -0.67
N PHE A 188 -6.58 -5.49 -0.31
CA PHE A 188 -8.02 -5.59 -0.47
C PHE A 188 -8.64 -5.15 0.84
N GLU A 189 -9.57 -4.21 0.77
CA GLU A 189 -10.16 -3.57 1.95
C GLU A 189 -11.62 -4.04 2.16
N GLU A 190 -12.34 -3.32 3.04
CA GLU A 190 -13.75 -3.58 3.38
C GLU A 190 -13.95 -4.94 4.06
N GLN A 191 -14.84 -5.78 3.53
CA GLN A 191 -15.17 -7.11 4.06
C GLN A 191 -14.08 -8.16 3.79
N ASN A 192 -13.00 -7.78 3.09
CA ASN A 192 -11.94 -8.68 2.65
C ASN A 192 -10.55 -8.19 3.03
N PHE A 193 -10.38 -7.71 4.26
CA PHE A 193 -9.13 -7.08 4.68
C PHE A 193 -7.95 -8.06 4.63
N CYS A 194 -7.12 -7.94 3.59
CA CYS A 194 -5.94 -8.78 3.38
C CYS A 194 -4.94 -8.05 2.49
N GLN A 195 -3.69 -8.50 2.52
CA GLN A 195 -2.61 -7.92 1.73
C GLN A 195 -1.84 -9.00 0.98
N ALA A 196 -1.59 -8.80 -0.31
CA ALA A 196 -0.55 -9.54 -1.03
C ALA A 196 0.68 -8.66 -1.24
N ASN A 197 1.85 -9.17 -0.85
CA ASN A 197 3.13 -8.51 -1.07
C ASN A 197 3.60 -8.85 -2.48
N MET A 198 3.63 -7.86 -3.37
CA MET A 198 4.03 -8.05 -4.75
C MET A 198 5.19 -7.12 -5.13
N VAL A 199 6.05 -7.58 -6.05
CA VAL A 199 6.98 -6.72 -6.77
C VAL A 199 6.60 -6.72 -8.25
N VAL A 200 6.58 -5.53 -8.83
CA VAL A 200 6.41 -5.33 -10.27
C VAL A 200 7.71 -4.83 -10.86
N HIS A 201 8.18 -5.52 -11.89
CA HIS A 201 9.31 -5.08 -12.67
C HIS A 201 8.89 -4.75 -14.10
N THR A 202 9.44 -3.70 -14.70
CA THR A 202 9.26 -3.38 -16.12
C THR A 202 10.61 -3.15 -16.80
N ILE A 203 10.72 -3.52 -18.07
CA ILE A 203 11.87 -3.17 -18.91
C ILE A 203 11.54 -3.28 -20.40
N THR A 204 12.08 -2.38 -21.23
CA THR A 204 12.16 -2.59 -22.68
C THR A 204 13.35 -3.49 -23.00
N LEU A 205 13.09 -4.67 -23.56
CA LEU A 205 14.14 -5.64 -23.89
C LEU A 205 14.67 -5.48 -25.32
N ASP A 206 13.85 -4.98 -26.24
CA ASP A 206 14.17 -5.06 -27.67
C ASP A 206 13.36 -4.07 -28.51
N TYR A 207 13.84 -3.79 -29.72
CA TYR A 207 13.11 -3.07 -30.77
C TYR A 207 12.96 -3.95 -32.01
N ARG A 208 11.72 -4.30 -32.38
CA ARG A 208 11.43 -5.23 -33.48
C ARG A 208 10.59 -4.61 -34.58
N PHE A 209 11.04 -4.76 -35.82
CA PHE A 209 10.22 -4.38 -36.97
C PHE A 209 9.15 -5.45 -37.24
N ARG A 210 7.87 -5.06 -37.19
CA ARG A 210 6.74 -5.97 -37.44
C ARG A 210 6.11 -5.69 -38.80
N THR A 211 6.10 -6.69 -39.66
CA THR A 211 5.40 -6.67 -40.96
C THR A 211 3.88 -6.84 -40.82
N HIS A 212 3.43 -7.46 -39.72
CA HIS A 212 2.01 -7.63 -39.42
C HIS A 212 1.65 -6.94 -38.09
N PRO A 213 0.51 -6.22 -37.98
CA PRO A 213 0.16 -5.44 -36.78
C PRO A 213 -0.45 -6.29 -35.65
N ILE A 214 -0.41 -7.63 -35.75
CA ILE A 214 -1.00 -8.52 -34.74
C ILE A 214 -0.20 -8.46 -33.43
N GLN A 215 -0.91 -8.34 -32.31
CA GLN A 215 -0.33 -8.37 -30.98
C GLN A 215 -0.18 -9.81 -30.48
N LEU A 216 0.79 -10.05 -29.59
CA LEU A 216 1.11 -11.40 -29.08
C LEU A 216 -0.11 -12.10 -28.47
N PHE A 217 -0.92 -11.37 -27.69
CA PHE A 217 -2.12 -11.94 -27.07
C PHE A 217 -3.18 -12.37 -28.10
N GLN A 218 -3.27 -11.67 -29.24
CA GLN A 218 -4.19 -12.03 -30.32
C GLN A 218 -3.69 -13.30 -31.00
N PHE A 219 -2.39 -13.37 -31.30
CA PHE A 219 -1.77 -14.56 -31.89
C PHE A 219 -1.93 -15.80 -30.99
N ALA A 220 -1.76 -15.63 -29.68
CA ALA A 220 -1.94 -16.72 -28.71
C ALA A 220 -3.38 -17.26 -28.63
N ARG A 221 -4.39 -16.45 -29.00
CA ARG A 221 -5.81 -16.87 -29.01
C ARG A 221 -6.25 -17.51 -30.33
N LEU A 222 -5.46 -17.40 -31.38
CA LEU A 222 -5.77 -18.04 -32.67
C LEU A 222 -5.65 -19.56 -32.56
N LYS A 223 -6.52 -20.25 -33.31
CA LYS A 223 -6.40 -21.70 -33.49
C LYS A 223 -5.14 -22.02 -34.30
N PHE A 224 -4.64 -23.26 -34.16
CA PHE A 224 -3.44 -23.71 -34.86
C PHE A 224 -3.49 -23.45 -36.38
N GLU A 225 -4.62 -23.77 -37.02
CA GLU A 225 -4.85 -23.55 -38.46
C GLU A 225 -4.75 -22.08 -38.86
N GLU A 226 -5.26 -21.17 -38.04
CA GLU A 226 -5.22 -19.72 -38.27
C GLU A 226 -3.81 -19.16 -38.07
N ARG A 227 -3.04 -19.71 -37.14
CA ARG A 227 -1.62 -19.35 -36.97
C ARG A 227 -0.81 -19.74 -38.21
N ASN A 228 -1.06 -20.93 -38.78
CA ASN A 228 -0.39 -21.36 -40.01
C ASN A 228 -0.75 -20.48 -41.21
N GLN A 229 -2.02 -20.05 -41.32
CA GLN A 229 -2.44 -19.09 -42.34
C GLN A 229 -1.65 -17.79 -42.27
N LEU A 230 -1.43 -17.23 -41.07
CA LEU A 230 -0.60 -16.03 -40.90
C LEU A 230 0.85 -16.24 -41.33
N LEU A 231 1.44 -17.39 -41.01
CA LEU A 231 2.81 -17.74 -41.40
C LEU A 231 2.96 -17.88 -42.92
N GLU A 232 1.90 -18.30 -43.61
CA GLU A 232 1.81 -18.35 -45.08
C GLU A 232 1.45 -17.00 -45.72
N GLY A 233 1.34 -15.92 -44.93
CA GLY A 233 0.99 -14.58 -45.42
C GLY A 233 -0.50 -14.39 -45.74
N LYS A 234 -1.39 -15.26 -45.23
CA LYS A 234 -2.85 -15.14 -45.36
C LYS A 234 -3.45 -14.51 -44.09
N VAL A 235 -4.55 -13.77 -44.22
CA VAL A 235 -5.28 -13.20 -43.07
C VAL A 235 -6.32 -14.20 -42.57
N PRO A 236 -6.30 -14.61 -41.29
CA PRO A 236 -7.30 -15.51 -40.72
C PRO A 236 -8.71 -14.92 -40.73
N ASN A 237 -9.70 -15.77 -40.99
CA ASN A 237 -11.12 -15.39 -41.03
C ASN A 237 -11.64 -14.73 -39.74
N THR A 238 -11.03 -15.00 -38.58
CA THR A 238 -11.37 -14.36 -37.30
C THR A 238 -10.87 -12.92 -37.18
N LEU A 239 -9.76 -12.59 -37.84
CA LEU A 239 -9.20 -11.24 -37.90
C LEU A 239 -9.83 -10.40 -39.02
N ASP A 240 -10.45 -11.05 -40.00
CA ASP A 240 -11.08 -10.43 -41.17
C ASP A 240 -12.48 -9.82 -40.90
N LYS A 241 -13.04 -10.01 -39.69
CA LYS A 241 -14.38 -9.50 -39.32
C LYS A 241 -14.45 -7.99 -39.03
N ASN A 242 -13.31 -7.30 -38.89
CA ASN A 242 -13.26 -5.84 -38.72
C ASN A 242 -13.17 -5.13 -40.09
N LYS A 243 -14.33 -4.90 -40.71
CA LYS A 243 -14.56 -4.40 -42.08
C LYS A 243 -13.91 -3.07 -42.53
N ASN A 244 -12.92 -2.49 -41.83
CA ASN A 244 -12.34 -1.18 -42.20
C ASN A 244 -10.81 -1.13 -42.38
N GLN A 245 -10.09 -2.26 -42.42
CA GLN A 245 -8.62 -2.24 -42.68
C GLN A 245 -8.13 -3.32 -43.66
N SER A 246 -8.96 -3.76 -44.62
CA SER A 246 -8.53 -4.64 -45.69
C SER A 246 -7.83 -3.86 -46.80
N LYS A 247 -6.49 -3.73 -46.70
CA LYS A 247 -5.63 -3.66 -47.90
C LYS A 247 -4.93 -5.02 -48.06
N PRO A 248 -4.83 -5.55 -49.29
CA PRO A 248 -4.09 -6.79 -49.55
C PRO A 248 -2.63 -6.65 -49.11
N LEU A 249 -2.02 -7.76 -48.66
CA LEU A 249 -0.59 -7.79 -48.34
C LEU A 249 0.21 -7.34 -49.57
N ILE A 250 0.97 -6.26 -49.40
CA ILE A 250 1.97 -5.81 -50.37
C ILE A 250 3.11 -6.84 -50.34
N ASN A 251 3.63 -7.25 -51.50
CA ASN A 251 4.81 -8.11 -51.63
C ASN A 251 5.93 -7.64 -50.69
N SER A 252 6.51 -8.55 -49.90
CA SER A 252 7.59 -8.27 -48.94
C SER A 252 8.80 -7.57 -49.56
N ASP A 253 9.01 -7.77 -50.86
CA ASP A 253 10.20 -7.35 -51.60
C ASP A 253 10.21 -5.86 -52.01
N GLN A 254 9.17 -5.07 -51.64
CA GLN A 254 9.07 -3.63 -51.94
C GLN A 254 8.98 -2.74 -50.68
N ILE A 255 9.32 -3.25 -49.49
CA ILE A 255 9.04 -2.57 -48.23
C ILE A 255 10.31 -1.89 -47.69
N SER A 256 10.34 -0.56 -47.70
CA SER A 256 11.39 0.24 -47.06
C SER A 256 11.17 0.33 -45.54
N MET A 257 12.14 -0.17 -44.76
CA MET A 257 12.14 -0.06 -43.31
C MET A 257 12.43 1.39 -42.89
N TYR A 258 13.35 2.05 -43.59
CA TYR A 258 13.73 3.43 -43.35
C TYR A 258 12.52 4.36 -43.51
N GLU A 259 11.80 4.30 -44.63
CA GLU A 259 10.59 5.12 -44.85
C GLU A 259 9.51 4.87 -43.80
N THR A 260 9.34 3.60 -43.38
CA THR A 260 8.37 3.25 -42.34
C THR A 260 8.71 3.89 -41.00
N ILE A 261 9.98 3.86 -40.59
CA ILE A 261 10.45 4.51 -39.37
C ILE A 261 10.34 6.04 -39.49
N GLN A 262 10.76 6.63 -40.62
CA GLN A 262 10.60 8.07 -40.85
C GLN A 262 9.14 8.51 -40.70
N LYS A 263 8.21 7.71 -41.24
CA LYS A 263 6.77 7.97 -41.12
C LYS A 263 6.27 7.84 -39.68
N GLN A 264 6.74 6.84 -38.94
CA GLN A 264 6.36 6.60 -37.54
C GLN A 264 6.85 7.72 -36.61
N PHE A 265 8.00 8.33 -36.92
CA PHE A 265 8.60 9.43 -36.17
C PHE A 265 8.34 10.82 -36.79
N LYS A 266 7.35 10.94 -37.68
CA LYS A 266 7.07 12.19 -38.42
C LYS A 266 6.83 13.39 -37.51
N GLU A 267 6.25 13.19 -36.32
CA GLU A 267 6.04 14.25 -35.31
C GLU A 267 7.35 14.87 -34.81
N LEU A 268 8.47 14.15 -34.88
CA LEU A 268 9.82 14.63 -34.56
C LEU A 268 10.60 15.13 -35.79
N LYS A 269 9.92 15.38 -36.93
CA LYS A 269 10.54 15.59 -38.25
C LYS A 269 11.31 14.36 -38.77
N GLY A 270 10.91 13.16 -38.33
CA GLY A 270 11.65 11.94 -38.61
C GLY A 270 12.85 11.74 -37.66
N LEU A 271 13.48 10.57 -37.72
CA LEU A 271 14.73 10.30 -37.01
C LEU A 271 15.87 10.21 -38.01
N ASP A 272 16.89 11.03 -37.87
CA ASP A 272 18.15 10.81 -38.58
C ASP A 272 18.90 9.60 -38.01
N TYR A 273 19.97 9.15 -38.67
CA TYR A 273 20.73 7.98 -38.23
C TYR A 273 21.24 8.11 -36.79
N TYR A 274 21.71 9.30 -36.41
CA TYR A 274 22.13 9.60 -35.04
C TYR A 274 20.96 9.50 -34.06
N GLY A 275 19.79 10.06 -34.41
CA GLY A 275 18.58 9.90 -33.61
C GLY A 275 18.17 8.44 -33.44
N MET A 276 18.23 7.62 -34.49
CA MET A 276 17.96 6.18 -34.42
C MET A 276 18.96 5.46 -33.50
N GLN A 277 20.25 5.82 -33.57
CA GLN A 277 21.27 5.25 -32.69
C GLN A 277 21.03 5.63 -31.22
N GLN A 278 20.67 6.88 -30.93
CA GLN A 278 20.33 7.31 -29.57
C GLN A 278 19.07 6.59 -29.04
N GLU A 279 18.02 6.52 -29.85
CA GLU A 279 16.73 5.96 -29.46
C GLU A 279 16.77 4.44 -29.27
N PHE A 280 17.54 3.70 -30.07
CA PHE A 280 17.52 2.23 -30.07
C PHE A 280 18.76 1.61 -29.42
N VAL A 281 19.95 2.16 -29.67
CA VAL A 281 21.21 1.56 -29.20
C VAL A 281 21.57 2.11 -27.83
N GLU A 282 21.66 3.43 -27.68
CA GLU A 282 22.08 4.04 -26.41
C GLU A 282 21.04 3.88 -25.30
N SER A 283 19.75 3.86 -25.63
CA SER A 283 18.68 3.56 -24.67
C SER A 283 18.84 2.18 -24.04
N LEU A 284 19.03 1.12 -24.84
CA LEU A 284 19.22 -0.25 -24.34
C LEU A 284 20.54 -0.41 -23.57
N LYS A 285 21.61 0.30 -23.97
CA LYS A 285 22.85 0.37 -23.17
C LYS A 285 22.59 0.96 -21.78
N GLY A 286 21.83 2.07 -21.73
CA GLY A 286 21.41 2.68 -20.47
C GLY A 286 20.58 1.73 -19.60
N TYR A 287 19.67 0.97 -20.21
CA TYR A 287 18.85 -0.02 -19.49
C TYR A 287 19.69 -1.18 -18.95
N TYR A 288 20.70 -1.63 -19.70
CA TYR A 288 21.65 -2.64 -19.23
C TYR A 288 22.39 -2.17 -17.98
N GLU A 289 22.93 -0.95 -18.01
CA GLU A 289 23.67 -0.38 -16.88
C GLU A 289 22.78 -0.25 -15.63
N GLN A 290 21.53 0.21 -15.80
CA GLN A 290 20.55 0.25 -14.70
C GLN A 290 20.29 -1.13 -14.10
N LEU A 291 20.07 -2.17 -14.93
CA LEU A 291 19.91 -3.54 -14.45
C LEU A 291 21.17 -4.07 -13.75
N TYR A 292 22.36 -3.75 -14.27
CA TYR A 292 23.63 -4.16 -13.69
C TYR A 292 23.82 -3.56 -12.30
N GLN A 293 23.49 -2.27 -12.12
CA GLN A 293 23.50 -1.60 -10.82
C GLN A 293 22.49 -2.21 -9.85
N HIS A 294 21.26 -2.46 -10.32
CA HIS A 294 20.22 -3.12 -9.51
C HIS A 294 20.64 -4.53 -9.07
N TYR A 295 21.20 -5.33 -9.97
CA TYR A 295 21.72 -6.66 -9.65
C TYR A 295 22.75 -6.60 -8.53
N ASN A 296 23.73 -5.69 -8.60
CA ASN A 296 24.77 -5.58 -7.58
C ASN A 296 24.22 -5.13 -6.23
N LEU A 297 23.25 -4.23 -6.22
CA LEU A 297 22.53 -3.81 -5.01
C LEU A 297 21.85 -5.01 -4.35
N ILE A 298 21.00 -5.74 -5.09
CA ILE A 298 20.26 -6.90 -4.58
C ILE A 298 21.22 -8.03 -4.17
N TYR A 299 22.23 -8.33 -4.99
CA TYR A 299 23.21 -9.37 -4.69
C TYR A 299 23.95 -9.11 -3.38
N SER A 300 24.38 -7.86 -3.16
CA SER A 300 25.14 -7.49 -1.97
C SER A 300 24.29 -7.45 -0.69
N LYS A 301 23.04 -6.99 -0.78
CA LYS A 301 22.15 -6.77 0.37
C LYS A 301 21.27 -7.97 0.71
N CYS A 302 20.82 -8.73 -0.29
CA CYS A 302 19.75 -9.71 -0.12
C CYS A 302 20.20 -11.18 -0.24
N ILE A 303 21.40 -11.46 -0.76
CA ILE A 303 21.91 -12.83 -0.95
C ILE A 303 22.92 -13.19 0.14
N LEU A 304 22.51 -14.08 1.04
CA LEU A 304 23.30 -14.57 2.16
C LEU A 304 24.45 -15.48 1.71
N GLU A 305 25.53 -15.57 2.48
CA GLU A 305 26.68 -16.42 2.15
C GLU A 305 26.32 -17.90 1.93
N LYS A 306 25.38 -18.43 2.72
CA LYS A 306 24.87 -19.80 2.56
C LYS A 306 24.19 -19.98 1.20
N GLN A 307 23.36 -19.03 0.78
CA GLN A 307 22.72 -19.03 -0.54
C GLN A 307 23.74 -18.88 -1.66
N ARG A 308 24.78 -18.05 -1.49
CA ARG A 308 25.89 -17.92 -2.47
C ARG A 308 26.58 -19.25 -2.74
N LYS A 309 26.81 -20.04 -1.70
CA LYS A 309 27.42 -21.38 -1.82
C LYS A 309 26.46 -22.37 -2.48
N HIS A 310 25.20 -22.41 -2.05
CA HIS A 310 24.20 -23.37 -2.53
C HIS A 310 23.81 -23.11 -3.99
N PHE A 311 23.58 -21.85 -4.37
CA PHE A 311 23.13 -21.45 -5.70
C PHE A 311 24.28 -20.94 -6.59
N LYS A 312 25.52 -21.37 -6.33
CA LYS A 312 26.72 -20.93 -7.08
C LYS A 312 26.55 -21.01 -8.61
N LYS A 313 25.82 -22.01 -9.11
CA LYS A 313 25.52 -22.20 -10.54
C LYS A 313 24.65 -21.09 -11.14
N TYR A 314 23.78 -20.48 -10.36
CA TYR A 314 22.86 -19.42 -10.80
C TYR A 314 23.45 -18.02 -10.55
N LEU A 315 24.45 -17.91 -9.67
CA LEU A 315 25.05 -16.65 -9.22
C LEU A 315 26.39 -16.32 -9.89
N TYR A 316 26.62 -16.79 -11.12
CA TYR A 316 27.79 -16.35 -11.88
C TYR A 316 27.72 -14.84 -12.12
N PRO A 317 28.82 -14.08 -11.92
CA PRO A 317 28.82 -12.64 -12.15
C PRO A 317 28.28 -12.27 -13.53
N PRO A 318 27.45 -11.22 -13.65
CA PRO A 318 27.09 -10.68 -14.96
C PRO A 318 28.35 -10.22 -15.68
N LEU A 319 28.39 -10.44 -17.00
CA LEU A 319 29.45 -9.88 -17.84
C LEU A 319 29.27 -8.36 -17.91
N LYS A 320 30.32 -7.62 -18.25
CA LYS A 320 30.14 -6.24 -18.69
C LYS A 320 29.50 -6.25 -20.08
N LEU A 321 28.73 -5.22 -20.41
CA LEU A 321 28.14 -5.09 -21.74
C LEU A 321 29.23 -5.08 -22.81
N ILE A 322 29.18 -6.05 -23.71
CA ILE A 322 30.06 -6.14 -24.86
C ILE A 322 29.41 -5.32 -25.97
N VAL A 323 29.96 -4.14 -26.23
CA VAL A 323 29.57 -3.34 -27.39
C VAL A 323 30.56 -3.67 -28.49
N PRO A 324 30.11 -3.90 -29.74
CA PRO A 324 31.02 -3.96 -30.88
C PRO A 324 31.78 -2.63 -31.00
N GLU A 325 33.01 -2.59 -30.51
CA GLU A 325 33.88 -1.42 -30.61
C GLU A 325 34.33 -1.25 -32.05
N TYR A 326 33.56 -0.48 -32.82
CA TYR A 326 33.97 -0.05 -34.16
C TYR A 326 34.45 1.41 -34.19
N ILE A 327 34.24 2.19 -33.11
CA ILE A 327 34.82 3.53 -32.94
C ILE A 327 35.20 3.70 -31.46
N THR A 328 36.49 3.83 -31.19
CA THR A 328 37.05 4.15 -29.87
C THR A 328 36.55 5.52 -29.39
N SER A 329 36.08 5.58 -28.14
CA SER A 329 35.69 6.80 -27.42
C SER A 329 36.81 7.86 -27.39
N GLU A 330 38.07 7.45 -27.55
CA GLU A 330 39.24 8.34 -27.67
C GLU A 330 39.17 9.28 -28.88
N THR A 331 38.46 8.91 -29.95
CA THR A 331 38.25 9.76 -31.13
C THR A 331 37.15 10.82 -30.90
N TYR A 332 36.33 10.66 -29.84
CA TYR A 332 35.26 11.60 -29.46
C TYR A 332 35.71 12.62 -28.41
N GLN A 333 36.66 12.29 -27.53
CA GLN A 333 37.10 13.18 -26.45
C GLN A 333 38.17 14.21 -26.87
N ASN A 334 38.78 14.08 -28.06
CA ASN A 334 39.85 14.96 -28.53
C ASN A 334 39.42 16.09 -29.49
N ILE A 335 38.12 16.37 -29.63
CA ILE A 335 37.64 17.48 -30.47
C ILE A 335 37.05 18.57 -29.58
N LYS A 336 37.76 19.70 -29.47
CA LYS A 336 37.38 20.89 -28.68
C LYS A 336 36.11 21.62 -29.16
N GLY A 337 35.28 21.01 -30.01
CA GLY A 337 34.02 21.57 -30.52
C GLY A 337 32.91 20.52 -30.51
N GLN A 338 31.69 20.92 -30.13
CA GLN A 338 30.50 20.06 -30.25
C GLN A 338 30.29 19.72 -31.72
N LEU A 339 30.35 18.43 -32.07
CA LEU A 339 30.03 17.95 -33.41
C LEU A 339 28.60 18.32 -33.79
N THR A 340 28.42 18.80 -35.02
CA THR A 340 27.10 19.08 -35.57
C THR A 340 26.34 17.79 -35.88
N ARG A 341 25.01 17.87 -35.89
CA ARG A 341 24.14 16.71 -36.18
C ARG A 341 24.40 16.08 -37.55
N LYS A 342 24.84 16.88 -38.53
CA LYS A 342 25.25 16.41 -39.87
C LYS A 342 26.53 15.58 -39.81
N GLU A 343 27.54 16.05 -39.07
CA GLU A 343 28.81 15.33 -38.88
C GLU A 343 28.61 14.02 -38.12
N LEU A 344 27.67 13.97 -37.18
CA LEU A 344 27.31 12.74 -36.46
C LEU A 344 26.69 11.69 -37.40
N ASN A 345 25.79 12.10 -38.30
CA ASN A 345 25.23 11.18 -39.30
C ASN A 345 26.28 10.68 -40.29
N GLN A 346 27.18 11.56 -40.75
CA GLN A 346 28.28 11.19 -41.65
C GLN A 346 29.18 10.12 -41.01
N ARG A 347 29.48 10.23 -39.71
CA ARG A 347 30.26 9.21 -38.99
C ARG A 347 29.55 7.86 -38.91
N ILE A 348 28.22 7.82 -38.91
CA ILE A 348 27.46 6.57 -38.93
C ILE A 348 27.53 5.92 -40.32
N GLU A 349 27.47 6.72 -41.39
CA GLU A 349 27.71 6.23 -42.75
C GLU A 349 29.13 5.68 -42.90
N GLU A 350 30.13 6.39 -42.35
CA GLU A 350 31.53 5.94 -42.31
C GLU A 350 31.68 4.64 -41.49
N LYS A 351 30.99 4.52 -40.35
CA LYS A 351 30.97 3.32 -39.49
C LYS A 351 30.49 2.08 -40.23
N PHE A 352 29.46 2.21 -41.05
CA PHE A 352 28.86 1.09 -41.79
C PHE A 352 29.37 0.97 -43.22
N HIS A 353 30.32 1.82 -43.63
CA HIS A 353 30.89 1.87 -44.98
C HIS A 353 29.83 1.95 -46.09
N THR A 354 28.74 2.67 -45.85
CA THR A 354 27.62 2.81 -46.80
C THR A 354 26.84 4.09 -46.56
N SER A 355 26.26 4.65 -47.62
CA SER A 355 25.28 5.74 -47.55
C SER A 355 23.86 5.28 -47.93
N ASP A 356 23.66 3.96 -48.14
CA ASP A 356 22.34 3.38 -48.40
C ASP A 356 21.48 3.37 -47.11
N PRO A 357 20.33 4.07 -47.07
CA PRO A 357 19.53 4.19 -45.86
C PRO A 357 19.02 2.85 -45.31
N GLU A 358 18.67 1.89 -46.17
CA GLU A 358 18.19 0.57 -45.75
C GLU A 358 19.31 -0.25 -45.11
N THR A 359 20.50 -0.27 -45.72
CA THR A 359 21.66 -0.95 -45.14
C THR A 359 22.05 -0.36 -43.79
N ILE A 360 21.99 0.97 -43.64
CA ILE A 360 22.30 1.65 -42.37
C ILE A 360 21.29 1.27 -41.29
N ILE A 361 19.98 1.35 -41.55
CA ILE A 361 18.97 0.99 -40.53
C ILE A 361 19.06 -0.48 -40.13
N HIS A 362 19.27 -1.38 -41.09
CA HIS A 362 19.50 -2.79 -40.80
C HIS A 362 20.72 -3.00 -39.90
N SER A 363 21.80 -2.26 -40.16
CA SER A 363 23.02 -2.33 -39.34
C SER A 363 22.80 -1.79 -37.92
N ILE A 364 22.08 -0.68 -37.76
CA ILE A 364 21.69 -0.15 -36.45
C ILE A 364 20.83 -1.17 -35.68
N LEU A 365 19.82 -1.75 -36.31
CA LEU A 365 18.96 -2.75 -35.65
C LEU A 365 19.71 -4.06 -35.33
N ASN A 366 20.69 -4.46 -36.14
CA ASN A 366 21.56 -5.58 -35.81
C ASN A 366 22.41 -5.30 -34.56
N GLU A 367 22.95 -4.08 -34.42
CA GLU A 367 23.64 -3.64 -33.21
C GLU A 367 22.68 -3.61 -31.99
N THR A 368 21.47 -3.08 -32.17
CA THR A 368 20.41 -3.12 -31.16
C THR A 368 20.14 -4.56 -30.71
N ASN A 369 19.96 -5.51 -31.64
CA ASN A 369 19.72 -6.92 -31.32
C ASN A 369 20.85 -7.56 -30.50
N LEU A 370 22.11 -7.23 -30.79
CA LEU A 370 23.26 -7.73 -30.01
C LEU A 370 23.23 -7.24 -28.56
N ILE A 371 22.80 -5.99 -28.34
CA ILE A 371 22.60 -5.43 -27.00
C ILE A 371 21.39 -6.07 -26.33
N SER A 372 20.25 -6.20 -27.05
CA SER A 372 19.03 -6.86 -26.56
C SER A 372 19.30 -8.27 -26.04
N CYS A 373 20.13 -9.08 -26.74
CA CYS A 373 20.49 -10.42 -26.28
C CYS A 373 21.23 -10.41 -24.93
N GLN A 374 22.18 -9.49 -24.75
CA GLN A 374 22.92 -9.35 -23.49
C GLN A 374 22.04 -8.79 -22.39
N LEU A 375 21.17 -7.83 -22.71
CA LEU A 375 20.18 -7.27 -21.80
C LEU A 375 19.22 -8.34 -21.29
N PHE A 376 18.74 -9.22 -22.16
CA PHE A 376 17.89 -10.35 -21.78
C PHE A 376 18.61 -11.34 -20.84
N GLN A 377 19.89 -11.62 -21.07
CA GLN A 377 20.69 -12.45 -20.14
C GLN A 377 20.85 -11.77 -18.77
N MET A 378 21.12 -10.47 -18.76
CA MET A 378 21.23 -9.68 -17.54
C MET A 378 19.89 -9.67 -16.78
N TRP A 379 18.79 -9.53 -17.50
CA TRP A 379 17.44 -9.57 -16.96
C TRP A 379 17.12 -10.90 -16.25
N ILE A 380 17.44 -12.03 -16.88
CA ILE A 380 17.28 -13.35 -16.24
C ILE A 380 18.10 -13.44 -14.95
N LYS A 381 19.36 -12.94 -14.95
CA LYS A 381 20.21 -12.93 -13.75
C LYS A 381 19.60 -12.11 -12.62
N VAL A 382 18.97 -10.98 -12.92
CA VAL A 382 18.22 -10.19 -11.92
C VAL A 382 17.08 -11.01 -11.34
N LEU A 383 16.24 -11.62 -12.18
CA LEU A 383 15.10 -12.44 -11.72
C LEU A 383 15.54 -13.66 -10.90
N ASP A 384 16.69 -14.27 -11.21
CA ASP A 384 17.24 -15.37 -10.42
C ASP A 384 17.55 -14.93 -8.97
N LEU A 385 17.93 -13.68 -8.71
CA LEU A 385 18.12 -13.19 -7.33
C LEU A 385 16.82 -13.21 -6.53
N TYR A 386 15.71 -12.82 -7.16
CA TYR A 386 14.38 -12.84 -6.56
C TYR A 386 13.88 -14.28 -6.35
N ARG A 387 14.27 -15.22 -7.22
CA ARG A 387 13.97 -16.65 -7.02
C ARG A 387 14.82 -17.29 -5.91
N ILE A 388 16.03 -16.80 -5.66
CA ILE A 388 16.94 -17.35 -4.63
C ILE A 388 16.61 -16.80 -3.24
N SER A 389 16.24 -15.52 -3.14
CA SER A 389 16.06 -14.81 -1.88
C SER A 389 14.83 -13.89 -1.89
N PRO A 390 13.62 -14.42 -2.18
CA PRO A 390 12.43 -13.60 -2.40
C PRO A 390 12.14 -12.66 -1.23
N ARG A 391 12.04 -13.18 -0.01
CA ARG A 391 11.77 -12.40 1.22
C ARG A 391 12.72 -11.21 1.41
N PHE A 392 14.03 -11.41 1.28
CA PHE A 392 15.01 -10.34 1.48
C PHE A 392 14.98 -9.31 0.34
N CYS A 393 14.75 -9.75 -0.90
CA CYS A 393 14.61 -8.84 -2.05
C CYS A 393 13.34 -7.98 -1.92
N VAL A 394 12.22 -8.58 -1.54
CA VAL A 394 10.94 -7.87 -1.32
C VAL A 394 11.05 -6.92 -0.12
N ALA A 395 11.63 -7.35 0.99
CA ALA A 395 11.82 -6.51 2.18
C ALA A 395 12.66 -5.25 1.88
N LEU A 396 13.71 -5.36 1.06
CA LEU A 396 14.51 -4.19 0.66
C LEU A 396 13.66 -3.18 -0.13
N LEU A 397 12.90 -3.64 -1.13
CA LEU A 397 12.04 -2.75 -1.92
C LEU A 397 10.84 -2.22 -1.11
N GLN A 398 10.34 -2.99 -0.15
CA GLN A 398 9.30 -2.56 0.77
C GLN A 398 9.77 -1.42 1.67
N PHE A 399 11.01 -1.47 2.16
CA PHE A 399 11.61 -0.39 2.95
C PHE A 399 11.66 0.93 2.15
N ASP A 400 12.13 0.86 0.89
CA ASP A 400 12.16 2.03 0.01
C ASP A 400 10.74 2.57 -0.28
N TYR A 401 9.79 1.67 -0.52
CA TYR A 401 8.38 2.03 -0.70
C TYR A 401 7.81 2.75 0.53
N GLN A 402 8.01 2.20 1.74
CA GLN A 402 7.52 2.79 2.98
C GLN A 402 8.07 4.21 3.20
N LYS A 403 9.34 4.45 2.85
CA LYS A 403 9.94 5.79 2.89
C LYS A 403 9.24 6.77 1.94
N ILE A 404 8.96 6.35 0.70
CA ILE A 404 8.25 7.19 -0.28
C ILE A 404 6.82 7.49 0.21
N ILE A 405 6.10 6.49 0.70
CA ILE A 405 4.72 6.67 1.19
C ILE A 405 4.66 7.55 2.42
N LYS A 406 5.59 7.37 3.38
CA LYS A 406 5.70 8.25 4.54
C LYS A 406 5.93 9.70 4.11
N ASN A 407 6.82 9.94 3.15
CA ASN A 407 7.06 11.29 2.60
C ASN A 407 5.82 11.87 1.90
N ARG A 408 5.05 11.05 1.16
CA ARG A 408 3.77 11.49 0.56
C ARG A 408 2.77 11.92 1.63
N TRP A 409 2.57 11.11 2.68
CA TRP A 409 1.64 11.44 3.76
C TRP A 409 2.08 12.68 4.56
N GLN A 410 3.39 12.89 4.74
CA GLN A 410 3.92 14.06 5.42
C GLN A 410 3.53 15.38 4.75
N GLN A 411 3.31 15.41 3.44
CA GLN A 411 2.88 16.63 2.73
C GLN A 411 1.50 17.14 3.21
N PHE A 412 0.69 16.24 3.78
CA PHE A 412 -0.64 16.54 4.30
C PHE A 412 -0.66 16.63 5.83
N CYS A 413 0.52 16.76 6.45
CA CYS A 413 0.68 16.92 7.89
C CYS A 413 1.46 18.19 8.19
N VAL A 414 0.85 19.11 8.93
CA VAL A 414 1.47 20.36 9.38
C VAL A 414 1.86 20.19 10.84
N ARG A 415 3.14 20.29 11.16
CA ARG A 415 3.63 20.22 12.54
C ARG A 415 3.96 21.60 13.06
N SER A 416 3.51 21.88 14.28
CA SER A 416 3.77 23.12 15.00
C SER A 416 4.19 22.81 16.43
N PRO A 417 5.10 23.60 17.04
CA PRO A 417 5.29 23.54 18.49
C PRO A 417 3.98 23.95 19.17
N PHE A 418 3.73 23.43 20.38
CA PHE A 418 2.59 23.87 21.17
C PHE A 418 2.64 25.40 21.39
N GLN A 419 1.63 26.12 20.92
CA GLN A 419 1.64 27.57 20.96
C GLN A 419 1.05 28.10 22.28
N GLN A 420 -0.22 27.84 22.58
CA GLN A 420 -0.91 28.38 23.77
C GLN A 420 -2.09 27.50 24.24
N LEU A 421 -2.38 27.55 25.55
CA LEU A 421 -3.53 26.85 26.15
C LEU A 421 -4.90 27.35 25.68
N LEU A 422 -4.91 28.49 25.02
CA LEU A 422 -6.07 29.15 24.46
C LEU A 422 -5.67 29.61 23.06
N ASP A 423 -6.41 29.14 22.07
CA ASP A 423 -6.36 29.73 20.74
C ASP A 423 -7.80 29.92 20.24
N LYS A 424 -8.19 31.19 20.08
CA LYS A 424 -9.57 31.56 19.77
C LYS A 424 -9.99 31.21 18.35
N ASN A 425 -9.05 30.97 17.43
CA ASN A 425 -9.34 30.80 16.01
C ASN A 425 -8.66 29.58 15.37
N LEU A 426 -7.89 28.78 16.12
CA LEU A 426 -7.10 27.67 15.59
C LEU A 426 -7.86 26.79 14.59
N GLY A 427 -9.06 26.31 14.94
CA GLY A 427 -9.85 25.45 14.05
C GLY A 427 -10.29 26.14 12.76
N ILE A 428 -10.52 27.46 12.79
CA ILE A 428 -10.86 28.26 11.60
C ILE A 428 -9.62 28.47 10.73
N GLU A 429 -8.47 28.73 11.34
CA GLU A 429 -7.19 28.89 10.65
C GLU A 429 -6.76 27.59 9.97
N HIS A 430 -6.88 26.46 10.67
CA HIS A 430 -6.63 25.12 10.14
C HIS A 430 -7.52 24.83 8.93
N LYS A 431 -8.82 25.19 9.00
CA LYS A 431 -9.75 25.05 7.87
C LYS A 431 -9.30 25.84 6.64
N SER A 432 -8.97 27.13 6.81
CA SER A 432 -8.49 27.96 5.69
C SER A 432 -7.18 27.43 5.10
N LYS A 433 -6.27 26.95 5.95
CA LYS A 433 -5.00 26.36 5.52
C LYS A 433 -5.18 25.04 4.79
N SER A 434 -6.10 24.18 5.24
CA SER A 434 -6.40 22.91 4.55
C SER A 434 -6.99 23.14 3.16
N GLU A 435 -7.87 24.13 2.99
CA GLU A 435 -8.44 24.50 1.67
C GLU A 435 -7.33 24.90 0.69
N LYS A 436 -6.35 25.71 1.15
CA LYS A 436 -5.18 26.09 0.36
C LYS A 436 -4.29 24.88 0.03
N MET A 437 -4.02 24.02 1.00
CA MET A 437 -3.19 22.82 0.79
C MET A 437 -3.79 21.88 -0.25
N ARG A 438 -5.12 21.66 -0.24
CA ARG A 438 -5.79 20.82 -1.24
C ARG A 438 -5.76 21.41 -2.67
N GLN A 439 -5.51 22.71 -2.82
CA GLN A 439 -5.37 23.36 -4.14
C GLN A 439 -3.93 23.37 -4.65
N GLU A 440 -2.95 23.51 -3.76
CA GLU A 440 -1.55 23.76 -4.14
C GLU A 440 -0.66 22.50 -4.11
N SER A 441 -1.07 21.45 -3.39
CA SER A 441 -0.24 20.26 -3.18
C SER A 441 -0.04 19.45 -4.47
N LYS A 442 1.17 18.91 -4.64
CA LYS A 442 1.50 17.94 -5.69
C LYS A 442 2.15 16.73 -5.05
N VAL A 443 1.52 15.57 -5.23
CA VAL A 443 2.03 14.30 -4.69
C VAL A 443 3.11 13.76 -5.64
N GLN A 444 4.24 13.33 -5.08
CA GLN A 444 5.31 12.66 -5.84
C GLN A 444 4.75 11.41 -6.50
N GLU A 445 4.80 11.25 -7.82
CA GLU A 445 4.24 10.08 -8.51
C GLU A 445 5.00 8.77 -8.23
N LEU A 446 4.28 7.63 -8.17
CA LEU A 446 4.89 6.29 -8.15
C LEU A 446 5.01 5.73 -9.57
N GLY A 447 5.97 4.83 -9.76
CA GLY A 447 6.05 4.04 -11.00
C GLY A 447 4.88 3.07 -11.17
N VAL A 448 4.30 2.60 -10.06
CA VAL A 448 3.07 1.82 -9.99
C VAL A 448 2.14 2.49 -8.98
N GLU A 449 1.11 3.14 -9.49
CA GLU A 449 0.13 3.89 -8.71
C GLU A 449 -1.09 3.01 -8.43
N ASP A 450 -1.49 2.88 -7.17
CA ASP A 450 -2.77 2.25 -6.80
C ASP A 450 -3.91 3.24 -7.09
N LEU A 451 -4.84 2.84 -7.95
CA LEU A 451 -5.96 3.67 -8.38
C LEU A 451 -7.12 3.68 -7.38
N ASN A 452 -7.11 2.79 -6.39
CA ASN A 452 -8.16 2.67 -5.38
C ASN A 452 -7.70 3.23 -4.02
N SER A 453 -6.43 3.05 -3.63
CA SER A 453 -5.96 3.34 -2.25
C SER A 453 -5.68 4.81 -1.93
N TYR A 454 -5.33 5.66 -2.91
CA TYR A 454 -5.01 7.07 -2.66
C TYR A 454 -6.20 7.97 -3.00
N PRO A 455 -6.69 8.78 -2.05
CA PRO A 455 -7.78 9.71 -2.36
C PRO A 455 -7.25 10.78 -3.33
N LYS A 456 -8.18 11.45 -4.02
CA LYS A 456 -7.82 12.64 -4.78
C LYS A 456 -7.31 13.72 -3.83
N ILE A 457 -6.43 14.59 -4.31
CA ILE A 457 -5.84 15.66 -3.49
C ILE A 457 -6.94 16.55 -2.91
N GLU A 458 -7.98 16.85 -3.70
CA GLU A 458 -9.16 17.59 -3.29
C GLU A 458 -9.97 16.94 -2.15
N THR A 459 -9.82 15.63 -1.89
CA THR A 459 -10.50 14.91 -0.79
C THR A 459 -9.57 14.47 0.33
N GLN A 460 -8.28 14.80 0.25
CA GLN A 460 -7.28 14.33 1.19
C GLN A 460 -7.51 14.95 2.59
N PRO A 461 -7.58 14.14 3.66
CA PRO A 461 -7.59 14.66 5.02
C PRO A 461 -6.25 15.36 5.33
N ILE A 462 -6.32 16.47 6.04
CA ILE A 462 -5.15 17.26 6.45
C ILE A 462 -5.01 17.17 7.96
N ILE A 463 -3.81 16.85 8.42
CA ILE A 463 -3.47 16.77 9.85
C ILE A 463 -2.71 18.01 10.28
N PHE A 464 -3.08 18.57 11.44
CA PHE A 464 -2.32 19.60 12.15
C PHE A 464 -1.90 19.04 13.52
N GLU A 465 -0.60 18.89 13.71
CA GLU A 465 -0.01 18.29 14.90
C GLU A 465 0.61 19.39 15.78
N GLU A 466 0.18 19.44 17.04
CA GLU A 466 0.90 20.14 18.11
C GLU A 466 1.52 19.11 19.06
N PHE A 467 2.81 19.24 19.31
CA PHE A 467 3.55 18.33 20.18
C PHE A 467 4.11 19.07 21.40
N THR A 468 3.88 18.50 22.59
CA THR A 468 4.50 18.89 23.85
C THR A 468 5.36 17.71 24.34
N PRO A 469 6.69 17.81 24.30
CA PRO A 469 7.56 16.74 24.77
C PRO A 469 7.50 16.62 26.29
N ARG A 470 7.77 15.41 26.79
CA ARG A 470 8.04 15.18 28.22
C ARG A 470 9.25 15.99 28.67
N GLU A 471 9.14 16.64 29.84
CA GLU A 471 10.30 17.26 30.51
C GLU A 471 11.20 16.17 31.13
N ASP A 472 12.32 15.85 30.50
CA ASP A 472 13.32 14.95 31.09
C ASP A 472 14.10 15.68 32.20
N LYS A 473 13.72 15.45 33.47
CA LYS A 473 14.44 15.97 34.64
C LYS A 473 15.70 15.17 34.99
N ASP A 474 15.90 14.00 34.39
CA ASP A 474 17.05 13.12 34.59
C ASP A 474 17.98 13.09 33.37
N LYS A 475 18.47 14.26 32.93
CA LYS A 475 19.68 14.29 32.12
C LYS A 475 20.87 14.01 33.03
N ASN A 476 21.15 12.73 33.30
CA ASN A 476 22.45 12.33 33.82
C ASN A 476 23.50 12.63 32.76
N GLU A 477 24.35 13.64 33.02
CA GLU A 477 25.42 14.14 32.15
C GLU A 477 26.55 13.11 31.87
N GLU A 478 26.45 11.87 32.36
CA GLU A 478 27.45 10.81 32.10
C GLU A 478 27.11 9.90 30.90
N ASN A 479 25.96 10.08 30.23
CA ASN A 479 25.64 9.36 28.98
C ASN A 479 25.41 10.33 27.81
N ILE A 480 26.36 11.25 27.60
CA ILE A 480 26.40 12.05 26.37
C ILE A 480 26.89 11.16 25.23
N VAL A 481 25.95 10.67 24.43
CA VAL A 481 26.15 10.53 22.98
C VAL A 481 25.23 11.55 22.35
N ASP A 482 25.82 12.46 21.58
CA ASP A 482 25.23 13.71 21.11
C ASP A 482 23.80 13.56 20.56
N ALA A 483 22.90 14.36 21.13
CA ALA A 483 21.57 14.59 20.62
C ALA A 483 21.63 15.56 19.43
N ASP A 484 21.98 15.04 18.26
CA ASP A 484 21.54 15.61 16.99
C ASP A 484 20.11 15.12 16.70
N ILE A 485 19.16 16.07 16.66
CA ILE A 485 17.72 15.87 16.41
C ILE A 485 17.43 15.47 14.94
N THR A 486 18.38 14.79 14.28
CA THR A 486 18.27 14.39 12.87
C THR A 486 18.38 12.88 12.63
N ASN A 487 18.60 12.06 13.66
CA ASN A 487 18.61 10.60 13.52
C ASN A 487 17.73 9.91 14.56
N SER A 488 16.42 9.89 14.32
CA SER A 488 15.45 9.05 15.06
C SER A 488 15.56 7.55 14.70
N GLU A 489 16.67 7.09 14.12
CA GLU A 489 16.83 5.70 13.64
C GLU A 489 17.42 4.75 14.70
N TYR A 490 17.80 5.23 15.89
CA TYR A 490 18.52 4.40 16.88
C TYR A 490 17.89 4.26 18.27
N ASP A 491 16.65 4.74 18.49
CA ASP A 491 15.88 4.42 19.72
C ASP A 491 14.86 3.28 19.51
N ILE A 492 15.05 2.47 18.46
CA ILE A 492 14.43 1.15 18.30
C ILE A 492 15.15 0.16 19.25
N MET A 493 15.25 0.48 20.54
CA MET A 493 15.44 -0.57 21.53
C MET A 493 14.07 -1.22 21.72
N SER A 494 13.85 -2.28 20.93
CA SER A 494 12.66 -3.15 20.98
C SER A 494 12.27 -3.42 22.43
N TYR A 495 11.10 -2.94 22.84
CA TYR A 495 10.51 -3.39 24.09
C TYR A 495 10.38 -4.91 24.05
N ARG A 496 10.55 -5.57 25.19
CA ARG A 496 10.41 -7.02 25.28
C ARG A 496 9.00 -7.36 25.76
N GLY A 497 8.39 -8.34 25.13
CA GLY A 497 7.07 -8.84 25.49
C GLY A 497 5.98 -8.42 24.49
N ILE A 498 4.74 -8.78 24.82
CA ILE A 498 3.55 -8.51 24.02
C ILE A 498 3.16 -7.05 24.17
N HIS A 499 2.87 -6.36 23.06
CA HIS A 499 2.16 -5.08 23.08
C HIS A 499 0.68 -5.34 22.87
N LEU A 500 -0.10 -5.17 23.93
CA LEU A 500 -1.55 -5.24 23.87
C LEU A 500 -2.12 -3.86 23.56
N ILE A 501 -2.89 -3.75 22.48
CA ILE A 501 -3.64 -2.57 22.09
C ILE A 501 -5.13 -2.83 22.31
N VAL A 502 -5.72 -2.10 23.24
CA VAL A 502 -7.15 -2.20 23.59
C VAL A 502 -7.94 -1.11 22.86
N LEU A 503 -8.91 -1.49 22.03
CA LEU A 503 -9.77 -0.57 21.29
C LEU A 503 -11.16 -0.51 21.94
N VAL A 504 -11.65 0.72 22.19
CA VAL A 504 -12.90 0.97 22.93
C VAL A 504 -13.82 1.87 22.12
N HIS A 505 -15.01 1.36 21.80
CA HIS A 505 -16.01 2.02 20.96
C HIS A 505 -16.78 3.13 21.69
N GLY A 506 -17.53 3.92 20.92
CA GLY A 506 -18.32 5.06 21.39
C GLY A 506 -19.76 4.72 21.84
N PHE A 507 -20.52 5.77 22.13
CA PHE A 507 -21.95 5.71 22.48
C PHE A 507 -22.77 5.10 21.32
N GLN A 508 -23.61 4.10 21.61
CA GLN A 508 -24.39 3.33 20.63
C GLN A 508 -23.53 2.65 19.54
N GLY A 509 -22.22 2.54 19.74
CA GLY A 509 -21.31 1.78 18.90
C GLY A 509 -21.08 0.36 19.43
N ASN A 510 -20.19 -0.36 18.76
CA ASN A 510 -19.74 -1.70 19.15
C ASN A 510 -18.28 -1.96 18.73
N SER A 511 -17.72 -3.08 19.15
CA SER A 511 -16.32 -3.48 18.87
C SER A 511 -15.98 -3.53 17.37
N TYR A 512 -16.96 -3.77 16.48
CA TYR A 512 -16.75 -3.78 15.03
C TYR A 512 -16.41 -2.39 14.48
N ASP A 513 -16.89 -1.31 15.11
CA ASP A 513 -16.60 0.07 14.67
C ASP A 513 -15.08 0.37 14.70
N MET A 514 -14.34 -0.32 15.57
CA MET A 514 -12.89 -0.16 15.73
C MET A 514 -12.07 -1.07 14.79
N LYS A 515 -12.73 -2.01 14.10
CA LYS A 515 -12.09 -3.09 13.33
C LYS A 515 -11.22 -2.57 12.20
N LEU A 516 -11.66 -1.54 11.47
CA LEU A 516 -10.87 -1.00 10.35
C LEU A 516 -9.54 -0.43 10.84
N PHE A 517 -9.55 0.32 11.95
CA PHE A 517 -8.31 0.87 12.52
C PHE A 517 -7.41 -0.25 13.07
N LYS A 518 -7.98 -1.23 13.80
CA LYS A 518 -7.25 -2.43 14.24
C LYS A 518 -6.58 -3.15 13.07
N ASN A 519 -7.27 -3.30 11.94
CA ASN A 519 -6.74 -4.00 10.77
C ASN A 519 -5.58 -3.26 10.11
N TYR A 520 -5.63 -1.92 10.03
CA TYR A 520 -4.48 -1.12 9.56
C TYR A 520 -3.27 -1.21 10.49
N ILE A 521 -3.48 -1.15 11.81
CA ILE A 521 -2.38 -1.29 12.77
C ILE A 521 -1.81 -2.72 12.66
N SER A 522 -2.66 -3.75 12.55
CA SER A 522 -2.22 -5.15 12.41
C SER A 522 -1.35 -5.36 11.16
N LEU A 523 -1.68 -4.71 10.03
CA LEU A 523 -0.83 -4.78 8.82
C LEU A 523 0.58 -4.21 9.06
N ALA A 524 0.69 -3.08 9.76
CA ALA A 524 1.97 -2.44 10.04
C ALA A 524 2.74 -3.11 11.19
N HIS A 525 2.02 -3.62 12.19
CA HIS A 525 2.54 -4.23 13.42
C HIS A 525 1.95 -5.64 13.62
N PRO A 526 2.36 -6.64 12.81
CA PRO A 526 1.92 -8.04 12.95
C PRO A 526 2.15 -8.64 14.35
N GLU A 527 3.10 -8.11 15.10
CA GLU A 527 3.47 -8.57 16.44
C GLU A 527 2.53 -8.05 17.55
N ALA A 528 1.72 -7.04 17.27
CA ALA A 528 0.81 -6.47 18.25
C ALA A 528 -0.39 -7.39 18.51
N MET A 529 -0.80 -7.47 19.78
CA MET A 529 -2.00 -8.18 20.19
C MET A 529 -3.15 -7.17 20.38
N PHE A 530 -4.36 -7.55 20.01
CA PHE A 530 -5.51 -6.64 20.03
C PHE A 530 -6.66 -7.17 20.89
N LEU A 531 -7.30 -6.26 21.62
CA LEU A 531 -8.59 -6.47 22.26
C LEU A 531 -9.55 -5.38 21.79
N CYS A 532 -10.51 -5.71 20.92
CA CYS A 532 -11.64 -4.83 20.64
C CYS A 532 -12.70 -5.08 21.72
N SER A 533 -12.76 -4.22 22.73
CA SER A 533 -13.65 -4.37 23.89
C SER A 533 -15.11 -4.42 23.46
N SER A 534 -15.83 -5.47 23.87
CA SER A 534 -17.28 -5.61 23.64
C SER A 534 -18.10 -5.52 24.94
N ILE A 535 -17.44 -5.42 26.11
CA ILE A 535 -18.08 -5.54 27.42
C ILE A 535 -19.19 -4.51 27.71
N ASN A 536 -19.19 -3.38 27.01
CA ASN A 536 -20.16 -2.29 27.20
C ASN A 536 -21.18 -2.15 26.06
N GLU A 537 -21.16 -3.01 25.03
CA GLU A 537 -22.03 -2.91 23.84
C GLU A 537 -23.53 -2.87 24.19
N GLU A 538 -23.95 -3.69 25.15
CA GLU A 538 -25.36 -3.79 25.56
C GLU A 538 -25.81 -2.65 26.49
N ASN A 539 -24.89 -1.82 27.02
CA ASN A 539 -25.21 -0.77 27.98
C ASN A 539 -24.40 0.52 27.77
N THR A 540 -24.30 1.00 26.53
CA THR A 540 -23.57 2.25 26.22
C THR A 540 -24.21 3.51 26.82
N GLU A 541 -25.45 3.42 27.31
CA GLU A 541 -26.19 4.52 27.93
C GLU A 541 -26.02 4.58 29.47
N GLY A 542 -25.26 3.63 30.04
CA GLY A 542 -25.05 3.47 31.48
C GLY A 542 -24.13 4.50 32.13
N ASN A 543 -23.74 4.25 33.39
CA ASN A 543 -22.82 5.12 34.12
C ASN A 543 -21.36 4.91 33.63
N ILE A 544 -20.66 6.01 33.32
CA ILE A 544 -19.26 6.00 32.82
C ILE A 544 -18.30 5.30 33.80
N GLN A 545 -18.49 5.45 35.11
CA GLN A 545 -17.64 4.84 36.13
C GLN A 545 -17.80 3.31 36.14
N GLU A 546 -19.03 2.82 36.05
CA GLU A 546 -19.34 1.39 35.96
C GLU A 546 -18.81 0.80 34.64
N MET A 547 -18.95 1.52 33.53
CA MET A 547 -18.38 1.12 32.24
C MET A 547 -16.85 1.02 32.30
N GLY A 548 -16.19 1.93 33.03
CA GLY A 548 -14.75 1.90 33.28
C GLY A 548 -14.30 0.69 34.10
N GLU A 549 -15.03 0.34 35.16
CA GLU A 549 -14.76 -0.85 35.97
C GLU A 549 -14.91 -2.15 35.16
N LYS A 550 -15.97 -2.24 34.34
CA LYS A 550 -16.18 -3.37 33.42
C LYS A 550 -15.05 -3.50 32.41
N LEU A 551 -14.64 -2.40 31.77
CA LEU A 551 -13.51 -2.38 30.84
C LEU A 551 -12.22 -2.84 31.53
N ALA A 552 -11.92 -2.34 32.73
CA ALA A 552 -10.74 -2.77 33.47
C ALA A 552 -10.76 -4.27 33.76
N THR A 553 -11.93 -4.81 34.11
CA THR A 553 -12.12 -6.24 34.36
C THR A 553 -11.87 -7.07 33.09
N GLU A 554 -12.42 -6.66 31.95
CA GLU A 554 -12.20 -7.32 30.65
C GLU A 554 -10.71 -7.33 30.28
N VAL A 555 -10.02 -6.19 30.42
CA VAL A 555 -8.58 -6.07 30.15
C VAL A 555 -7.75 -6.96 31.08
N ILE A 556 -8.07 -6.99 32.37
CA ILE A 556 -7.37 -7.84 33.35
C ILE A 556 -7.52 -9.32 32.97
N ASN A 557 -8.74 -9.75 32.65
CA ASN A 557 -9.03 -11.13 32.28
C ASN A 557 -8.30 -11.50 30.99
N PHE A 558 -8.38 -10.64 29.97
CA PHE A 558 -7.71 -10.86 28.69
C PHE A 558 -6.19 -11.00 28.85
N ILE A 559 -5.55 -10.12 29.63
CA ILE A 559 -4.12 -10.22 29.93
C ILE A 559 -3.82 -11.54 30.65
N SER A 560 -4.64 -11.94 31.62
CA SER A 560 -4.42 -13.19 32.36
C SER A 560 -4.53 -14.45 31.49
N GLU A 561 -5.38 -14.43 30.48
CA GLU A 561 -5.62 -15.55 29.56
C GLU A 561 -4.59 -15.61 28.42
N ASN A 562 -4.15 -14.44 27.91
CA ASN A 562 -3.36 -14.35 26.68
C ASN A 562 -1.89 -13.95 26.88
N CYS A 563 -1.51 -13.48 28.07
CA CYS A 563 -0.15 -13.06 28.40
C CYS A 563 0.43 -13.88 29.58
N PRO A 564 0.74 -15.18 29.39
CA PRO A 564 1.28 -16.03 30.45
C PRO A 564 2.65 -15.52 30.92
N GLU A 565 3.03 -15.85 32.15
CA GLU A 565 4.35 -15.55 32.75
C GLU A 565 4.75 -14.05 32.74
N ASN A 566 3.77 -13.15 32.80
CA ASN A 566 4.00 -11.69 32.78
C ASN A 566 4.73 -11.21 31.51
N THR A 567 4.43 -11.85 30.38
CA THR A 567 4.98 -11.51 29.05
C THR A 567 4.43 -10.20 28.48
N LEU A 568 3.49 -9.53 29.15
CA LEU A 568 3.00 -8.20 28.75
C LEU A 568 4.14 -7.17 28.82
N GLY A 569 4.58 -6.70 27.66
CA GLY A 569 5.60 -5.67 27.53
C GLY A 569 5.01 -4.27 27.57
N ARG A 570 3.89 -4.05 26.87
CA ARG A 570 3.22 -2.76 26.73
C ARG A 570 1.71 -2.89 26.69
N LEU A 571 1.03 -1.87 27.20
CA LEU A 571 -0.43 -1.75 27.19
C LEU A 571 -0.80 -0.36 26.65
N SER A 572 -1.49 -0.34 25.52
CA SER A 572 -1.98 0.87 24.87
C SER A 572 -3.49 0.84 24.71
N PHE A 573 -4.10 2.01 24.65
CA PHE A 573 -5.54 2.16 24.50
C PHE A 573 -5.89 3.13 23.37
N ILE A 574 -6.89 2.77 22.58
CA ILE A 574 -7.47 3.62 21.52
C ILE A 574 -8.97 3.73 21.77
N GLY A 575 -9.45 4.92 22.11
CA GLY A 575 -10.85 5.17 22.39
C GLY A 575 -11.48 6.12 21.39
N HIS A 576 -12.63 5.75 20.83
CA HIS A 576 -13.43 6.66 20.01
C HIS A 576 -14.57 7.26 20.82
N SER A 577 -14.80 8.57 20.69
CA SER A 577 -15.94 9.24 21.30
C SER A 577 -16.01 8.95 22.81
N LEU A 578 -17.15 8.49 23.33
CA LEU A 578 -17.32 8.06 24.72
C LEU A 578 -16.26 7.04 25.19
N GLY A 579 -15.78 6.16 24.31
CA GLY A 579 -14.77 5.14 24.63
C GLY A 579 -13.48 5.72 25.20
N GLY A 580 -13.03 6.88 24.71
CA GLY A 580 -11.86 7.57 25.27
C GLY A 580 -12.05 8.01 26.72
N VAL A 581 -13.28 8.40 27.09
CA VAL A 581 -13.64 8.78 28.47
C VAL A 581 -13.79 7.54 29.36
N ILE A 582 -14.36 6.46 28.83
CA ILE A 582 -14.47 5.16 29.52
C ILE A 582 -13.08 4.61 29.85
N ILE A 583 -12.11 4.70 28.92
CA ILE A 583 -10.73 4.31 29.18
C ILE A 583 -10.18 5.05 30.39
N ARG A 584 -10.32 6.38 30.46
CA ARG A 584 -9.89 7.16 31.64
C ARG A 584 -10.54 6.66 32.93
N ALA A 585 -11.83 6.32 32.89
CA ALA A 585 -12.55 5.79 34.05
C ALA A 585 -12.07 4.40 34.48
N SER A 586 -11.47 3.62 33.57
CA SER A 586 -10.90 2.30 33.87
C SER A 586 -9.53 2.37 34.56
N LEU A 587 -8.74 3.43 34.32
CA LEU A 587 -7.34 3.47 34.74
C LEU A 587 -7.13 3.28 36.25
N PRO A 588 -7.94 3.85 37.16
CA PRO A 588 -7.76 3.62 38.60
C PRO A 588 -7.74 2.15 39.03
N TYR A 589 -8.38 1.26 38.26
CA TYR A 589 -8.46 -0.18 38.48
C TYR A 589 -7.31 -0.97 37.79
N LEU A 590 -6.48 -0.31 37.00
CA LEU A 590 -5.37 -0.90 36.23
C LEU A 590 -3.99 -0.49 36.76
N ASP A 591 -3.91 -0.03 38.01
CA ASP A 591 -2.67 0.48 38.61
C ASP A 591 -1.53 -0.54 38.66
N LYS A 592 -1.85 -1.83 38.76
CA LYS A 592 -0.86 -2.93 38.66
C LYS A 592 -0.12 -2.99 37.32
N TYR A 593 -0.62 -2.33 36.26
CA TYR A 593 -0.01 -2.27 34.94
C TYR A 593 0.55 -0.89 34.59
N GLN A 594 0.66 0.02 35.56
CA GLN A 594 1.12 1.40 35.32
C GLN A 594 2.49 1.47 34.59
N ASP A 595 3.39 0.53 34.86
CA ASP A 595 4.73 0.45 34.24
C ASP A 595 4.69 -0.09 32.80
N LYS A 596 3.55 -0.63 32.37
CA LYS A 596 3.31 -1.14 31.01
C LYS A 596 2.61 -0.12 30.11
N MET A 597 2.00 0.92 30.67
CA MET A 597 1.19 1.89 29.92
C MET A 597 2.04 2.66 28.91
N TYR A 598 1.75 2.50 27.63
CA TYR A 598 2.58 3.04 26.55
C TYR A 598 1.90 4.21 25.84
N THR A 599 0.82 3.96 25.08
CA THR A 599 0.11 4.99 24.33
C THR A 599 -1.38 5.03 24.67
N TYR A 600 -1.91 6.23 24.89
CA TYR A 600 -3.34 6.51 24.90
C TYR A 600 -3.70 7.38 23.69
N ILE A 601 -4.62 6.91 22.84
CA ILE A 601 -5.17 7.66 21.72
C ILE A 601 -6.67 7.88 21.96
N SER A 602 -7.08 9.14 21.94
CA SER A 602 -8.48 9.55 21.96
C SER A 602 -8.89 10.09 20.60
N LEU A 603 -9.88 9.47 19.96
CA LEU A 603 -10.45 9.86 18.68
C LEU A 603 -11.75 10.63 18.92
N SER A 604 -11.69 11.95 18.85
CA SER A 604 -12.84 12.84 19.03
C SER A 604 -13.65 12.55 20.31
N SER A 605 -12.95 12.30 21.43
CA SER A 605 -13.63 12.02 22.70
C SER A 605 -13.90 13.30 23.47
N PRO A 606 -15.10 13.52 24.02
CA PRO A 606 -15.42 14.72 24.79
C PRO A 606 -14.78 14.68 26.20
N GLN A 607 -13.45 14.86 26.29
CA GLN A 607 -12.68 14.72 27.53
C GLN A 607 -13.12 15.67 28.66
N LEU A 608 -13.68 16.81 28.29
CA LEU A 608 -14.20 17.86 29.17
C LEU A 608 -15.75 17.94 29.12
N GLY A 609 -16.41 16.97 28.48
CA GLY A 609 -17.85 16.95 28.31
C GLY A 609 -18.40 18.00 27.33
N TYR A 610 -19.68 18.31 27.49
CA TYR A 610 -20.48 19.18 26.62
C TYR A 610 -20.81 20.54 27.27
N PHE A 611 -20.08 20.93 28.31
CA PHE A 611 -20.40 22.05 29.20
C PHE A 611 -20.81 23.34 28.47
N TYR A 612 -20.12 23.74 27.40
CA TYR A 612 -20.43 24.95 26.61
C TYR A 612 -21.17 24.71 25.29
N ASN A 613 -21.20 23.47 24.80
CA ASN A 613 -21.71 23.14 23.46
C ASN A 613 -22.95 22.23 23.48
N ALA A 614 -23.57 22.05 24.65
CA ALA A 614 -24.76 21.21 24.80
C ALA A 614 -25.88 21.57 23.80
N SER A 615 -26.14 22.85 23.55
CA SER A 615 -27.19 23.31 22.63
C SER A 615 -26.91 22.96 21.16
N LYS A 616 -25.66 23.06 20.69
CA LYS A 616 -25.30 22.70 19.30
C LYS A 616 -25.48 21.20 19.02
N ILE A 617 -25.21 20.37 20.02
CA ILE A 617 -25.42 18.91 19.95
C ILE A 617 -26.93 18.59 20.01
N VAL A 618 -27.73 19.40 20.72
CA VAL A 618 -29.20 19.32 20.76
C VAL A 618 -29.85 19.71 19.44
N ASP A 619 -29.41 20.81 18.83
CA ASP A 619 -29.98 21.30 17.58
C ASP A 619 -29.65 20.38 16.39
N ALA A 620 -28.56 19.62 16.47
CA ALA A 620 -28.16 18.63 15.47
C ALA A 620 -29.05 17.36 15.44
N GLY A 621 -29.87 17.06 16.45
CA GLY A 621 -30.61 15.79 16.50
C GLY A 621 -31.91 15.81 17.31
N MET A 622 -33.03 16.19 16.68
CA MET A 622 -34.37 16.13 17.32
C MET A 622 -34.82 14.71 17.74
N TRP A 623 -34.24 13.63 17.18
CA TRP A 623 -34.51 12.25 17.59
C TRP A 623 -33.68 11.81 18.83
N VAL A 624 -32.46 12.34 18.97
CA VAL A 624 -31.54 12.10 20.11
C VAL A 624 -32.17 12.58 21.41
N LEU A 625 -32.86 13.73 21.40
CA LEU A 625 -33.49 14.36 22.57
C LEU A 625 -34.40 13.43 23.42
N LYS A 626 -35.03 12.40 22.82
CA LYS A 626 -35.86 11.43 23.56
C LYS A 626 -35.04 10.38 24.31
N GLN A 627 -33.94 9.89 23.72
CA GLN A 627 -33.02 8.95 24.36
C GLN A 627 -32.03 9.65 25.29
N TRP A 628 -31.65 10.88 24.95
CA TRP A 628 -30.75 11.70 25.75
C TRP A 628 -31.24 11.93 27.17
N ARG A 629 -32.56 12.08 27.34
CA ARG A 629 -33.21 12.26 28.64
C ARG A 629 -33.21 11.03 29.54
N LYS A 630 -32.82 9.86 29.02
CA LYS A 630 -32.76 8.58 29.75
C LYS A 630 -31.35 8.01 29.91
N SER A 631 -30.37 8.60 29.22
CA SER A 631 -28.98 8.13 29.22
C SER A 631 -28.17 8.75 30.37
N LYS A 632 -27.57 7.91 31.22
CA LYS A 632 -26.79 8.36 32.37
C LYS A 632 -25.42 8.89 31.95
N CYS A 633 -24.75 8.26 30.98
CA CYS A 633 -23.45 8.75 30.49
C CYS A 633 -23.58 10.14 29.86
N LEU A 634 -24.68 10.43 29.18
CA LEU A 634 -24.88 11.73 28.55
C LEU A 634 -25.21 12.83 29.58
N GLU A 635 -25.95 12.51 30.65
CA GLU A 635 -26.11 13.38 31.82
C GLU A 635 -24.74 13.70 32.45
N GLN A 636 -23.86 12.69 32.58
CA GLN A 636 -22.50 12.85 33.08
C GLN A 636 -21.62 13.70 32.14
N LEU A 637 -21.73 13.52 30.82
CA LEU A 637 -21.01 14.34 29.84
C LEU A 637 -21.52 15.79 29.82
N GLN A 638 -22.80 16.03 30.10
CA GLN A 638 -23.35 17.37 30.29
C GLN A 638 -23.01 17.97 31.66
N MET A 639 -22.39 17.19 32.57
CA MET A 639 -22.11 17.57 33.95
C MET A 639 -23.37 17.97 34.73
N THR A 640 -24.51 17.33 34.41
CA THR A 640 -25.80 17.54 35.07
C THR A 640 -26.17 16.42 36.04
N ASP A 641 -25.27 15.45 36.22
CA ASP A 641 -25.44 14.26 37.06
C ASP A 641 -25.36 14.54 38.57
N ASN A 642 -24.93 15.75 38.95
CA ASN A 642 -24.92 16.22 40.33
C ASN A 642 -25.25 17.71 40.39
N ARG A 643 -25.92 18.15 41.47
CA ARG A 643 -26.17 19.58 41.73
C ARG A 643 -24.89 20.36 42.03
N ASN A 644 -23.93 19.71 42.69
CA ASN A 644 -22.61 20.28 42.91
C ASN A 644 -21.69 19.87 41.75
N ILE A 645 -21.24 20.85 40.97
CA ILE A 645 -20.42 20.59 39.78
C ILE A 645 -19.13 19.85 40.14
N GLU A 646 -18.49 20.19 41.26
CA GLU A 646 -17.26 19.52 41.76
C GLU A 646 -17.47 18.02 42.04
N GLU A 647 -18.73 17.61 42.27
CA GLU A 647 -19.10 16.22 42.56
C GLU A 647 -19.58 15.44 41.34
N THR A 648 -19.63 16.08 40.17
CA THR A 648 -19.99 15.45 38.88
C THR A 648 -18.95 14.41 38.47
N CYS A 649 -19.40 13.43 37.69
CA CYS A 649 -18.54 12.36 37.19
C CYS A 649 -17.28 12.88 36.48
N LEU A 650 -17.41 13.86 35.57
CA LEU A 650 -16.28 14.39 34.81
C LEU A 650 -15.29 15.18 35.67
N GLN A 651 -15.74 15.92 36.69
CA GLN A 651 -14.82 16.57 37.62
C GLN A 651 -13.98 15.56 38.40
N LYS A 652 -14.64 14.54 38.96
CA LYS A 652 -13.94 13.44 39.65
C LYS A 652 -12.95 12.74 38.73
N LEU A 653 -13.34 12.51 37.49
CA LEU A 653 -12.48 11.87 36.48
C LEU A 653 -11.32 12.75 36.03
N ALA A 654 -11.45 14.08 36.07
CA ALA A 654 -10.35 15.00 35.76
C ALA A 654 -9.24 14.97 36.83
N GLN A 655 -9.58 14.62 38.06
CA GLN A 655 -8.65 14.47 39.20
C GLN A 655 -8.15 13.02 39.39
N ALA A 656 -8.67 12.07 38.62
CA ALA A 656 -8.35 10.66 38.79
C ALA A 656 -6.90 10.35 38.37
N LYS A 657 -6.23 9.46 39.11
CA LYS A 657 -4.93 8.91 38.72
C LYS A 657 -5.07 8.07 37.45
N GLY A 658 -3.97 7.90 36.73
CA GLY A 658 -3.89 6.94 35.62
C GLY A 658 -3.38 7.50 34.32
N LEU A 659 -3.89 8.68 33.92
CA LEU A 659 -3.59 9.24 32.61
C LEU A 659 -2.09 9.56 32.45
N ALA A 660 -1.42 9.91 33.55
CA ALA A 660 0.02 10.18 33.61
C ALA A 660 0.91 8.93 33.45
N TRP A 661 0.34 7.72 33.51
CA TRP A 661 1.12 6.48 33.39
C TRP A 661 1.58 6.22 31.96
N PHE A 662 0.87 6.77 30.97
CA PHE A 662 1.21 6.60 29.56
C PHE A 662 2.47 7.40 29.20
N LYS A 663 3.34 6.80 28.40
CA LYS A 663 4.47 7.50 27.77
C LYS A 663 3.97 8.55 26.77
N ASN A 664 2.93 8.22 26.00
CA ASN A 664 2.34 9.06 24.96
C ASN A 664 0.83 9.22 25.17
N VAL A 665 0.32 10.45 25.09
CA VAL A 665 -1.10 10.79 25.17
C VAL A 665 -1.47 11.64 23.96
N CYS A 666 -2.40 11.13 23.14
CA CYS A 666 -2.77 11.73 21.86
C CYS A 666 -4.26 12.07 21.83
N PHE A 667 -4.56 13.33 21.59
CA PHE A 667 -5.91 13.86 21.48
C PHE A 667 -6.20 14.23 20.03
N PHE A 668 -6.99 13.41 19.35
CA PHE A 668 -7.49 13.72 18.01
C PHE A 668 -8.77 14.53 18.10
N SER A 669 -8.84 15.61 17.32
CA SER A 669 -9.98 16.52 17.26
C SER A 669 -10.33 16.86 15.81
N CYS A 670 -11.55 17.32 15.58
CA CYS A 670 -11.96 17.90 14.30
C CYS A 670 -12.94 19.03 14.54
N ILE A 671 -12.68 20.22 13.98
CA ILE A 671 -13.60 21.36 14.13
C ILE A 671 -14.95 21.14 13.41
N GLN A 672 -15.00 20.21 12.46
CA GLN A 672 -16.21 19.85 11.70
C GLN A 672 -17.08 18.83 12.45
N ASP A 673 -16.60 18.29 13.57
CA ASP A 673 -17.35 17.39 14.43
C ASP A 673 -18.35 18.17 15.30
N SER A 674 -19.64 17.93 15.07
CA SER A 674 -20.72 18.54 15.85
C SER A 674 -21.12 17.73 17.08
N TYR A 675 -20.63 16.50 17.24
CA TYR A 675 -20.97 15.58 18.33
C TYR A 675 -19.98 15.72 19.49
N ALA A 676 -18.69 15.85 19.19
CA ALA A 676 -17.65 16.10 20.19
C ALA A 676 -17.15 17.55 20.07
N PRO A 677 -17.32 18.40 21.12
CA PRO A 677 -16.82 19.76 21.09
C PRO A 677 -15.32 19.81 20.86
N TYR A 678 -14.88 20.63 19.90
CA TYR A 678 -13.48 20.77 19.50
C TYR A 678 -12.51 20.92 20.69
N ASP A 679 -12.74 21.91 21.56
CA ASP A 679 -11.86 22.17 22.72
C ASP A 679 -11.90 21.04 23.76
N SER A 680 -13.06 20.37 23.87
CA SER A 680 -13.24 19.20 24.73
C SER A 680 -12.39 18.02 24.26
N ALA A 681 -12.38 17.75 22.95
CA ALA A 681 -11.54 16.71 22.36
C ALA A 681 -10.05 17.00 22.51
N ARG A 682 -9.64 18.28 22.48
CA ARG A 682 -8.24 18.72 22.57
C ARG A 682 -7.70 18.92 23.99
N VAL A 683 -8.57 18.84 25.01
CA VAL A 683 -8.24 19.25 26.39
C VAL A 683 -7.68 20.68 26.41
N GLN A 684 -8.49 21.63 25.92
CA GLN A 684 -8.12 23.04 25.77
C GLN A 684 -9.19 23.96 26.34
N LEU A 685 -8.83 25.22 26.65
CA LEU A 685 -9.81 26.24 27.03
C LEU A 685 -10.57 26.75 25.82
N SER A 686 -11.91 26.73 25.86
CA SER A 686 -12.74 27.33 24.82
C SER A 686 -12.85 28.85 24.97
N LYS A 687 -13.26 29.53 23.90
CA LYS A 687 -13.53 30.98 23.93
C LYS A 687 -14.68 31.31 24.88
N GLU A 688 -15.75 30.53 24.82
CA GLU A 688 -16.93 30.67 25.68
C GLU A 688 -16.57 30.49 27.16
N ALA A 689 -15.64 29.57 27.45
CA ALA A 689 -15.14 29.37 28.80
C ALA A 689 -14.50 30.64 29.34
N ILE A 690 -13.79 31.44 28.54
CA ILE A 690 -13.13 32.65 29.08
C ILE A 690 -14.13 33.78 29.32
N GLU A 691 -15.17 33.87 28.50
CA GLU A 691 -16.16 34.93 28.56
C GLU A 691 -17.23 34.67 29.64
N ASP A 692 -17.44 33.41 30.06
CA ASP A 692 -18.39 33.06 31.13
C ASP A 692 -17.77 33.17 32.54
N GLN A 693 -18.41 33.93 33.42
CA GLN A 693 -18.01 34.05 34.83
C GLN A 693 -18.20 32.74 35.63
N ARG A 694 -18.95 31.77 35.10
CA ARG A 694 -19.20 30.43 35.68
C ARG A 694 -18.23 29.36 35.18
N ASN A 695 -17.16 29.75 34.51
CA ASN A 695 -16.18 28.85 33.89
C ASN A 695 -15.26 28.08 34.82
N LYS A 696 -15.23 28.43 36.11
CA LYS A 696 -14.28 27.88 37.07
C LYS A 696 -14.19 26.36 37.02
N PRO A 697 -15.31 25.60 36.99
CA PRO A 697 -15.26 24.14 36.91
C PRO A 697 -14.59 23.63 35.62
N TYR A 698 -14.93 24.20 34.47
CA TYR A 698 -14.31 23.81 33.20
C TYR A 698 -12.81 24.10 33.19
N VAL A 699 -12.40 25.29 33.65
CA VAL A 699 -11.00 25.68 33.76
C VAL A 699 -10.24 24.76 34.74
N GLN A 700 -10.88 24.36 35.85
CA GLN A 700 -10.30 23.41 36.81
C GLN A 700 -10.06 22.04 36.17
N MET A 701 -11.01 21.50 35.39
CA MET A 701 -10.82 20.22 34.69
C MET A 701 -9.64 20.27 33.71
N VAL A 702 -9.57 21.32 32.88
CA VAL A 702 -8.47 21.51 31.92
C VAL A 702 -7.14 21.54 32.66
N LYS A 703 -7.02 22.37 33.70
CA LYS A 703 -5.78 22.48 34.47
C LYS A 703 -5.40 21.18 35.18
N ALA A 704 -6.39 20.44 35.71
CA ALA A 704 -6.15 19.16 36.37
C ALA A 704 -5.58 18.13 35.39
N LEU A 705 -6.23 17.96 34.25
CA LEU A 705 -5.78 17.04 33.20
C LEU A 705 -4.38 17.37 32.70
N LEU A 706 -4.11 18.66 32.43
CA LEU A 706 -2.79 19.07 31.94
C LEU A 706 -1.69 18.93 32.99
N ARG A 707 -2.00 19.18 34.26
CA ARG A 707 -1.06 18.94 35.37
C ARG A 707 -0.64 17.47 35.44
N HIS A 708 -1.58 16.54 35.22
CA HIS A 708 -1.25 15.12 35.17
C HIS A 708 -0.33 14.75 34.00
N LEU A 709 -0.26 15.58 32.95
CA LEU A 709 0.47 15.30 31.72
C LEU A 709 1.82 16.03 31.62
N GLU A 710 2.26 16.77 32.65
CA GLU A 710 3.52 17.55 32.64
C GLU A 710 4.76 16.68 32.32
N ASN A 711 4.73 15.39 32.68
CA ASN A 711 5.81 14.43 32.42
C ASN A 711 5.46 13.38 31.36
N THR A 712 4.57 13.72 30.41
CA THR A 712 4.09 12.83 29.35
C THR A 712 4.27 13.50 27.98
N ASN A 713 4.55 12.71 26.94
CA ASN A 713 4.51 13.22 25.57
C ASN A 713 3.05 13.48 25.17
N VAL A 714 2.68 14.73 24.94
CA VAL A 714 1.30 15.10 24.58
C VAL A 714 1.23 15.54 23.12
N TYR A 715 0.35 14.88 22.37
CA TYR A 715 0.04 15.22 20.99
C TYR A 715 -1.39 15.72 20.91
N ARG A 716 -1.61 16.89 20.30
CA ARG A 716 -2.94 17.35 19.89
C ARG A 716 -2.99 17.36 18.37
N ILE A 717 -3.80 16.48 17.82
CA ILE A 717 -3.86 16.21 16.39
C ILE A 717 -5.21 16.67 15.89
N ASP A 718 -5.26 17.85 15.27
CA ASP A 718 -6.46 18.29 14.58
C ASP A 718 -6.51 17.70 13.17
N VAL A 719 -7.68 17.20 12.79
CA VAL A 719 -7.92 16.66 11.45
C VAL A 719 -8.98 17.49 10.76
N ASN A 720 -8.64 17.99 9.58
CA ASN A 720 -9.60 18.59 8.68
C ASN A 720 -9.96 17.61 7.56
N PHE A 721 -11.24 17.27 7.46
CA PHE A 721 -11.79 16.41 6.41
C PHE A 721 -12.37 17.24 5.26
N GLU A 722 -12.38 16.69 4.05
CA GLU A 722 -13.24 17.21 2.97
C GLU A 722 -14.52 16.37 2.91
N ILE A 723 -15.62 16.90 3.44
CA ILE A 723 -16.90 16.18 3.49
C ILE A 723 -17.73 16.56 2.25
N GLN A 724 -17.69 15.72 1.23
CA GLN A 724 -18.39 15.97 -0.03
C GLN A 724 -19.86 15.51 -0.01
N GLU A 725 -20.20 14.57 0.88
CA GLU A 725 -21.52 13.97 0.96
C GLU A 725 -22.58 14.96 1.45
N LYS A 726 -23.81 14.80 0.95
CA LYS A 726 -24.98 15.60 1.38
C LYS A 726 -26.06 14.70 1.95
N ASN A 727 -25.67 13.74 2.80
CA ASN A 727 -26.58 12.83 3.49
C ASN A 727 -27.03 13.40 4.86
N LEU A 728 -27.98 12.72 5.50
CA LEU A 728 -28.51 13.12 6.81
C LEU A 728 -27.41 13.20 7.87
N ASP A 729 -26.44 12.28 7.86
CA ASP A 729 -25.29 12.29 8.77
C ASP A 729 -24.43 13.56 8.62
N THR A 730 -24.31 14.08 7.39
CA THR A 730 -23.58 15.32 7.13
C THR A 730 -24.37 16.54 7.59
N LEU A 731 -25.70 16.53 7.42
CA LEU A 731 -26.57 17.61 7.88
C LEU A 731 -26.60 17.73 9.41
N ILE A 732 -26.47 16.61 10.13
CA ILE A 732 -26.41 16.58 11.59
C ILE A 732 -24.97 16.67 12.14
N GLY A 733 -23.95 16.77 11.27
CA GLY A 733 -22.54 16.88 11.67
C GLY A 733 -21.94 15.62 12.31
N ARG A 734 -22.59 14.46 12.11
CA ARG A 734 -22.09 13.13 12.54
C ARG A 734 -21.00 12.60 11.61
N THR A 735 -20.96 13.04 10.35
CA THR A 735 -20.00 12.54 9.36
C THR A 735 -18.55 12.72 9.81
N ALA A 736 -18.14 13.89 10.28
CA ALA A 736 -16.77 14.10 10.77
C ALA A 736 -16.44 13.21 11.99
N HIS A 737 -17.43 12.94 12.84
CA HIS A 737 -17.29 12.10 14.02
C HIS A 737 -16.94 10.64 13.67
N ILE A 738 -17.62 10.09 12.65
CA ILE A 738 -17.40 8.70 12.19
C ILE A 738 -16.20 8.56 11.25
N GLN A 739 -15.80 9.63 10.57
CA GLN A 739 -14.63 9.62 9.67
C GLN A 739 -13.32 9.27 10.40
N PHE A 740 -13.22 9.48 11.72
CA PHE A 740 -12.09 8.96 12.51
C PHE A 740 -11.95 7.43 12.51
N LEU A 741 -13.02 6.70 12.19
CA LEU A 741 -13.06 5.23 12.13
C LEU A 741 -13.13 4.69 10.70
N GLU A 742 -13.69 5.47 9.77
CA GLU A 742 -13.99 5.00 8.40
C GLU A 742 -13.09 5.63 7.33
N CYS A 743 -12.43 6.76 7.61
CA CYS A 743 -11.58 7.45 6.65
C CYS A 743 -10.26 6.70 6.45
N GLN A 744 -10.23 5.76 5.51
CA GLN A 744 -9.03 4.97 5.19
C GLN A 744 -7.75 5.80 4.97
N PRO A 745 -7.77 6.94 4.24
CA PRO A 745 -6.57 7.76 4.09
C PRO A 745 -6.06 8.30 5.42
N LEU A 746 -6.96 8.73 6.33
CA LEU A 746 -6.57 9.18 7.67
C LEU A 746 -5.94 8.03 8.45
N LEU A 747 -6.57 6.85 8.47
CA LEU A 747 -6.05 5.70 9.22
C LEU A 747 -4.66 5.29 8.72
N ARG A 748 -4.47 5.25 7.39
CA ARG A 748 -3.17 5.01 6.77
C ARG A 748 -2.14 6.09 7.15
N MET A 749 -2.53 7.37 7.17
CA MET A 749 -1.67 8.44 7.65
C MET A 749 -1.30 8.26 9.12
N VAL A 750 -2.25 7.89 9.99
CA VAL A 750 -1.99 7.71 11.42
C VAL A 750 -0.98 6.59 11.65
N VAL A 751 -1.21 5.42 11.05
CA VAL A 751 -0.29 4.27 11.17
C VAL A 751 1.08 4.58 10.55
N SER A 752 1.15 5.30 9.43
CA SER A 752 2.43 5.58 8.75
C SER A 752 3.24 6.71 9.40
N LEU A 753 2.58 7.77 9.88
CA LEU A 753 3.23 8.98 10.40
C LEU A 753 3.54 8.89 11.89
N TYR A 754 2.76 8.08 12.63
CA TYR A 754 2.87 7.92 14.07
C TYR A 754 3.13 6.46 14.48
N ASP A 755 3.91 5.75 13.66
CA ASP A 755 4.41 4.40 13.89
C ASP A 755 4.94 4.20 15.34
N GLN A 756 5.57 5.22 15.91
CA GLN A 756 6.08 5.21 17.30
C GLN A 756 5.01 4.96 18.38
N PHE A 757 3.73 5.12 18.07
CA PHE A 757 2.63 4.85 18.99
C PHE A 757 2.33 3.36 19.15
N PHE A 758 2.76 2.56 18.18
CA PHE A 758 2.43 1.15 18.04
C PHE A 758 3.67 0.25 18.12
N CYS A 759 4.86 0.74 17.72
CA CYS A 759 6.14 0.05 17.83
C CYS A 759 6.82 0.23 19.18
#